data_AF-A0A931WS40-F1
#
_entry.id   AF-A0A931WS40-F1
#
_cell.length_a   1.000
_cell.length_b   1.000
_cell.length_c   1.000
_cell.angle_alpha   90.00
_cell.angle_beta   90.00
_cell.angle_gamma   90.00
#
_symmetry.space_group_name_H-M   'P 1'
#
loop_
_entity.id
_entity.type
_entity.pdbx_description
1 polymer ?
#
loop_
_entity_poly.entity_id
_entity_poly.type
_entity_poly.pdbx_seq_one_letter_code
_entity_poly.pdbx_strand_id
1 'polypeptide(L)'
;MNDPANPKSVIAVFSPVAQTQAPVAPAPLPVVPAQVPRQAQTTAPREVLLTVKQSDNAISVSGFTQTFNGSFTLQAPIGKTLTLAVVATRTYPYYIWSGCDAGNNQPQGVCTVIMNAQREITLRSSQYPYSQSEQTKSTLTVLNSGSGSGHILADIQEVCTVGAAGKCERDLPLSPGEKYTSLIALPDANSVFVSWSGPCTLFFQNLCRIQLDTGKTVSVVFAPKPSTFLDVRSFFLRMLAAATSTWNLKVEKSGTGNGIVFDDSKKISCGETCSASYDNDELLTLSAVSAGDTSFFGGWTGPCNTVYQNLCRIQVNGNKTITANFTLNPAKVLFPLTVNMDGIGTVTSDPTGIQCGSVEPSGSVCEKEFSIGETVVLKAVARPGSPSVFSRWSGACANVKGNVCTVLVDAAKTVTATFAYPPLQSALFLSVRIEGQGIVTADDEEITCGLSGAVQQNCARAYIYGTTLSLVANPAPSSQFFGWGSGCATIYQNLCRVMMDADKTITATFREIPQKKTLTVVSYGPGSVKSATGGIICPSDCAKEYDKGSAVTLTPVPQAGATFLGWKGACKGQEPCAVSLERARFVYARFRLVNATLSAAKKGFGTVTSIPAGLVCGNVCSVPYPTDMVVTLYATPLKGQTFARWEGADECKGTEPRCTVQMGIDRSVTAVFLPSSSF
;
A
#
# COMPACT_ATOMS: atom_id res chain seq x y z
N MET A 1 3.06 -20.31 -29.36
CA MET A 1 3.61 -19.01 -28.92
C MET A 1 3.50 -18.96 -27.42
N ASN A 2 4.62 -18.66 -26.77
CA ASN A 2 4.77 -18.51 -25.33
C ASN A 2 3.87 -17.39 -24.81
N ASP A 3 3.19 -17.62 -23.69
CA ASP A 3 2.70 -16.56 -22.81
C ASP A 3 3.24 -16.82 -21.38
N PRO A 4 4.21 -16.03 -20.90
CA PRO A 4 4.78 -16.16 -19.57
C PRO A 4 4.18 -15.09 -18.64
N ALA A 5 3.04 -15.37 -18.01
CA ALA A 5 2.48 -14.45 -17.00
C ALA A 5 1.55 -15.12 -15.97
N ASN A 6 1.85 -16.34 -15.53
CA ASN A 6 1.10 -16.96 -14.43
C ASN A 6 2.06 -17.48 -13.35
N PRO A 7 2.27 -16.78 -12.22
CA PRO A 7 3.11 -17.30 -11.15
C PRO A 7 2.41 -18.50 -10.49
N LYS A 8 3.04 -19.67 -10.58
CA LYS A 8 2.62 -20.87 -9.85
C LYS A 8 2.87 -20.66 -8.36
N SER A 9 1.83 -20.75 -7.56
CA SER A 9 1.85 -20.56 -6.11
C SER A 9 2.64 -21.67 -5.41
N VAL A 10 3.64 -21.29 -4.61
CA VAL A 10 4.26 -22.18 -3.61
C VAL A 10 3.69 -21.78 -2.25
N ILE A 11 3.07 -22.73 -1.54
CA ILE A 11 2.51 -22.51 -0.20
C ILE A 11 3.58 -22.89 0.82
N ALA A 12 4.05 -21.93 1.61
CA ALA A 12 4.84 -22.18 2.81
C ALA A 12 3.91 -22.12 4.03
N VAL A 13 3.83 -23.21 4.80
CA VAL A 13 3.06 -23.27 6.04
C VAL A 13 4.02 -23.14 7.21
N PHE A 14 3.74 -22.22 8.14
CA PHE A 14 4.56 -21.95 9.32
C PHE A 14 3.92 -22.59 10.55
N SER A 15 4.70 -23.34 11.33
CA SER A 15 4.28 -23.88 12.62
C SER A 15 5.21 -23.37 13.72
N PRO A 16 4.72 -22.60 14.71
CA PRO A 16 5.51 -22.30 15.90
C PRO A 16 5.59 -23.53 16.81
N VAL A 17 6.80 -23.95 17.18
CA VAL A 17 7.01 -25.04 18.15
C VAL A 17 6.90 -24.46 19.56
N ALA A 18 5.77 -24.71 20.23
CA ALA A 18 5.68 -24.63 21.68
C ALA A 18 6.23 -25.94 22.29
N GLN A 19 7.17 -25.84 23.22
CA GLN A 19 7.66 -27.01 23.96
C GLN A 19 6.57 -27.53 24.91
N THR A 20 5.96 -28.65 24.58
CA THR A 20 5.07 -29.42 25.48
C THR A 20 5.88 -30.40 26.31
N GLN A 21 5.79 -30.29 27.65
CA GLN A 21 6.03 -31.41 28.57
C GLN A 21 4.71 -31.73 29.30
N ALA A 22 4.41 -33.02 29.48
CA ALA A 22 3.29 -33.56 30.25
C ALA A 22 3.75 -34.87 30.96
N PRO A 23 2.97 -35.50 31.85
CA PRO A 23 2.41 -35.01 33.13
C PRO A 23 2.61 -36.02 34.29
N VAL A 24 2.61 -35.59 35.57
CA VAL A 24 2.29 -36.46 36.74
C VAL A 24 1.69 -35.62 37.89
N ALA A 25 0.66 -36.14 38.59
CA ALA A 25 0.03 -35.62 39.83
C ALA A 25 -0.19 -36.81 40.82
N PRO A 26 -0.65 -36.67 42.11
CA PRO A 26 -0.86 -35.50 43.01
C PRO A 26 -0.43 -35.63 44.53
N ALA A 27 -0.45 -34.49 45.27
CA ALA A 27 -0.74 -34.20 46.71
C ALA A 27 0.17 -34.67 47.91
N PRO A 28 0.14 -34.08 49.15
CA PRO A 28 -0.50 -32.84 49.69
C PRO A 28 0.42 -31.87 50.55
N LEU A 29 -0.18 -30.76 51.05
CA LEU A 29 0.26 -29.54 51.81
C LEU A 29 1.04 -29.73 53.16
N PRO A 30 1.59 -28.70 53.91
CA PRO A 30 1.28 -27.24 53.99
C PRO A 30 2.43 -26.16 54.24
N VAL A 31 2.10 -24.89 53.90
CA VAL A 31 2.39 -23.55 54.51
C VAL A 31 3.83 -23.07 54.88
N VAL A 32 4.27 -21.92 54.31
CA VAL A 32 4.76 -20.62 54.91
C VAL A 32 5.39 -19.73 53.78
N PRO A 33 5.26 -18.38 53.79
CA PRO A 33 5.45 -17.53 52.61
C PRO A 33 6.82 -16.84 52.55
N ALA A 34 7.40 -16.66 51.35
CA ALA A 34 8.51 -15.75 51.13
C ALA A 34 8.71 -15.35 49.66
N GLN A 35 8.69 -14.02 49.46
CA GLN A 35 9.40 -13.24 48.43
C GLN A 35 8.87 -13.28 46.98
N VAL A 36 8.49 -12.10 46.51
CA VAL A 36 8.12 -11.76 45.13
C VAL A 36 9.39 -11.62 44.27
N PRO A 37 9.55 -12.34 43.15
CA PRO A 37 10.39 -11.92 42.04
C PRO A 37 9.54 -11.30 40.93
N ARG A 38 10.10 -10.24 40.33
CA ARG A 38 9.53 -9.44 39.23
C ARG A 38 8.91 -10.30 38.13
N GLN A 39 7.70 -9.93 37.71
CA GLN A 39 7.05 -10.43 36.51
C GLN A 39 7.94 -10.16 35.28
N ALA A 40 8.30 -11.24 34.57
CA ALA A 40 8.74 -11.16 33.19
C ALA A 40 7.52 -10.77 32.32
N GLN A 41 7.61 -9.66 31.61
CA GLN A 41 6.64 -9.26 30.60
C GLN A 41 6.67 -10.29 29.46
N THR A 42 5.54 -10.97 29.26
CA THR A 42 5.26 -11.78 28.08
C THR A 42 4.88 -10.85 26.92
N THR A 43 5.79 -10.62 25.98
CA THR A 43 5.47 -9.98 24.69
C THR A 43 4.74 -10.97 23.78
N ALA A 44 3.58 -10.55 23.26
CA ALA A 44 2.80 -11.24 22.24
C ALA A 44 3.61 -11.56 20.97
N PRO A 45 3.25 -12.62 20.20
CA PRO A 45 3.98 -12.97 18.98
C PRO A 45 3.79 -11.88 17.92
N ARG A 46 4.90 -11.31 17.44
CA ARG A 46 4.91 -10.38 16.31
C ARG A 46 4.99 -11.20 15.01
N GLU A 47 4.07 -10.95 14.08
CA GLU A 47 4.17 -11.45 12.73
C GLU A 47 5.39 -10.83 12.02
N VAL A 48 6.27 -11.67 11.50
CA VAL A 48 7.46 -11.26 10.73
C VAL A 48 7.10 -11.38 9.25
N LEU A 49 6.99 -10.24 8.55
CA LEU A 49 6.71 -10.22 7.11
C LEU A 49 7.99 -10.58 6.33
N LEU A 50 8.00 -11.74 5.69
CA LEU A 50 9.12 -12.18 4.84
C LEU A 50 8.82 -11.84 3.38
N THR A 51 9.76 -11.16 2.71
CA THR A 51 9.63 -10.92 1.27
C THR A 51 10.32 -12.05 0.50
N VAL A 52 9.52 -12.83 -0.23
CA VAL A 52 10.00 -13.91 -1.09
C VAL A 52 10.01 -13.45 -2.53
N LYS A 53 11.19 -13.33 -3.15
CA LYS A 53 11.32 -13.07 -4.60
C LYS A 53 11.75 -14.36 -5.30
N GLN A 54 10.95 -14.79 -6.26
CA GLN A 54 11.18 -15.96 -7.10
C GLN A 54 11.76 -15.54 -8.46
N SER A 55 12.89 -16.12 -8.84
CA SER A 55 13.36 -16.17 -10.23
C SER A 55 13.39 -17.64 -10.70
N ASP A 56 13.59 -17.89 -11.99
CA ASP A 56 13.38 -19.21 -12.62
C ASP A 56 14.12 -20.40 -11.96
N ASN A 57 15.17 -20.12 -11.16
CA ASN A 57 15.96 -21.10 -10.39
C ASN A 57 16.40 -20.63 -8.97
N ALA A 58 15.85 -19.54 -8.40
CA ALA A 58 16.25 -19.07 -7.06
C ALA A 58 15.09 -18.50 -6.24
N ILE A 59 15.10 -18.79 -4.92
CA ILE A 59 14.18 -18.19 -3.94
C ILE A 59 15.02 -17.33 -3.01
N SER A 60 14.86 -16.01 -3.13
CA SER A 60 15.52 -15.07 -2.21
C SER A 60 14.56 -14.67 -1.10
N VAL A 61 15.01 -14.82 0.15
CA VAL A 61 14.27 -14.42 1.36
C VAL A 61 15.04 -13.26 1.99
N SER A 62 14.41 -12.11 2.13
CA SER A 62 15.02 -10.93 2.74
C SER A 62 14.12 -10.35 3.83
N GLY A 63 14.72 -9.82 4.91
CA GLY A 63 13.97 -9.17 5.99
C GLY A 63 14.44 -9.40 7.43
N PHE A 64 15.63 -9.93 7.69
CA PHE A 64 16.06 -10.15 9.08
C PHE A 64 16.65 -8.88 9.69
N THR A 65 16.04 -8.39 10.78
CA THR A 65 16.62 -7.34 11.64
C THR A 65 16.99 -7.86 13.04
N GLN A 66 16.66 -9.12 13.38
CA GLN A 66 17.01 -9.78 14.66
C GLN A 66 17.25 -11.29 14.49
N THR A 67 17.79 -11.94 15.53
CA THR A 67 18.06 -13.39 15.62
C THR A 67 16.81 -14.24 15.37
N PHE A 68 16.84 -15.03 14.30
CA PHE A 68 15.76 -15.93 13.91
C PHE A 68 16.17 -17.39 14.12
N ASN A 69 15.32 -18.14 14.84
CA ASN A 69 15.42 -19.58 15.00
C ASN A 69 14.08 -20.19 14.56
N GLY A 70 14.05 -20.91 13.44
CA GLY A 70 12.81 -21.50 12.92
C GLY A 70 13.06 -22.52 11.81
N SER A 71 12.07 -23.39 11.60
CA SER A 71 12.02 -24.30 10.45
C SER A 71 10.92 -23.86 9.48
N PHE A 72 11.13 -24.16 8.19
CA PHE A 72 10.12 -23.95 7.16
C PHE A 72 10.15 -25.10 6.16
N THR A 73 8.98 -25.42 5.61
CA THR A 73 8.82 -26.50 4.62
C THR A 73 8.69 -25.88 3.24
N LEU A 74 9.50 -26.35 2.29
CA LEU A 74 9.43 -25.93 0.89
C LEU A 74 8.78 -27.03 0.03
N GLN A 75 7.90 -26.62 -0.88
CA GLN A 75 7.28 -27.52 -1.85
C GLN A 75 7.47 -26.96 -3.27
N ALA A 76 8.19 -27.69 -4.12
CA ALA A 76 8.48 -27.29 -5.49
C ALA A 76 8.42 -28.51 -6.45
N PRO A 77 8.29 -28.31 -7.78
CA PRO A 77 8.28 -29.40 -8.75
C PRO A 77 9.58 -30.22 -8.71
N ILE A 78 9.46 -31.55 -8.75
CA ILE A 78 10.58 -32.50 -8.65
C ILE A 78 11.61 -32.24 -9.77
N GLY A 79 12.90 -32.18 -9.42
CA GLY A 79 14.01 -32.00 -10.37
C GLY A 79 14.52 -30.57 -10.56
N LYS A 80 14.06 -29.61 -9.75
CA LYS A 80 14.55 -28.22 -9.74
C LYS A 80 15.54 -27.97 -8.58
N THR A 81 16.60 -27.23 -8.85
CA THR A 81 17.56 -26.75 -7.84
C THR A 81 17.09 -25.42 -7.27
N LEU A 82 17.11 -25.27 -5.95
CA LEU A 82 16.76 -24.03 -5.25
C LEU A 82 17.96 -23.52 -4.45
N THR A 83 18.29 -22.24 -4.63
CA THR A 83 19.32 -21.55 -3.85
C THR A 83 18.67 -20.53 -2.93
N LEU A 84 18.97 -20.63 -1.64
CA LEU A 84 18.51 -19.76 -0.55
C LEU A 84 19.70 -18.95 -0.04
N ALA A 85 19.57 -17.63 0.08
CA ALA A 85 20.65 -16.75 0.56
C ALA A 85 20.14 -15.74 1.59
N VAL A 86 20.89 -15.54 2.67
CA VAL A 86 20.66 -14.49 3.67
C VAL A 86 21.51 -13.28 3.31
N VAL A 87 20.88 -12.12 3.11
CA VAL A 87 21.57 -10.85 2.89
C VAL A 87 21.42 -9.99 4.14
N ALA A 88 22.49 -9.89 4.94
CA ALA A 88 22.53 -9.07 6.15
C ALA A 88 23.03 -7.65 5.81
N THR A 89 22.36 -6.62 6.34
CA THR A 89 22.70 -5.19 6.10
C THR A 89 23.63 -4.57 7.15
N ARG A 90 24.09 -5.37 8.14
CA ARG A 90 25.17 -5.03 9.09
C ARG A 90 26.07 -6.25 9.32
N THR A 91 27.32 -6.02 9.70
CA THR A 91 28.37 -7.04 9.88
C THR A 91 28.11 -7.93 11.11
N TYR A 92 27.74 -9.21 10.85
CA TYR A 92 27.59 -10.41 11.72
C TYR A 92 26.37 -10.50 12.67
N PRO A 93 25.73 -11.69 12.84
CA PRO A 93 26.34 -12.99 13.23
C PRO A 93 26.18 -14.15 12.23
N TYR A 94 26.90 -15.24 12.50
CA TYR A 94 26.96 -16.47 11.71
C TYR A 94 25.62 -17.22 11.74
N TYR A 95 25.11 -17.58 10.56
CA TYR A 95 23.88 -18.38 10.40
C TYR A 95 24.24 -19.82 10.02
N ILE A 96 23.65 -20.79 10.73
CA ILE A 96 23.86 -22.22 10.46
C ILE A 96 22.58 -22.79 9.87
N TRP A 97 22.71 -23.35 8.66
CA TRP A 97 21.65 -24.05 7.96
C TRP A 97 21.77 -25.57 8.19
N SER A 98 20.66 -26.25 8.43
CA SER A 98 20.60 -27.73 8.46
C SER A 98 19.54 -28.24 7.48
N GLY A 99 19.84 -29.34 6.78
CA GLY A 99 18.99 -29.92 5.72
C GLY A 99 19.42 -29.59 4.27
N CYS A 100 20.58 -28.94 4.08
CA CYS A 100 21.14 -28.62 2.76
C CYS A 100 21.89 -29.81 2.14
N ASP A 101 21.90 -29.91 0.81
CA ASP A 101 22.72 -30.89 0.09
C ASP A 101 24.14 -30.29 -0.03
N ALA A 102 25.09 -30.82 0.74
CA ALA A 102 26.38 -30.18 1.00
C ALA A 102 27.26 -29.94 -0.25
N GLY A 103 27.87 -28.75 -0.31
CA GLY A 103 29.00 -28.41 -1.15
C GLY A 103 29.88 -27.38 -0.45
N ASN A 104 31.06 -27.79 0.03
CA ASN A 104 31.94 -27.07 0.97
C ASN A 104 32.62 -25.79 0.45
N ASN A 105 32.06 -25.05 -0.51
CA ASN A 105 32.65 -23.79 -1.00
C ASN A 105 31.57 -22.77 -1.40
N GLN A 106 30.77 -22.31 -0.44
CA GLN A 106 29.85 -21.18 -0.64
C GLN A 106 30.03 -20.13 0.47
N PRO A 107 29.85 -18.83 0.17
CA PRO A 107 29.96 -17.76 1.15
C PRO A 107 28.96 -17.96 2.30
N GLN A 108 29.36 -17.56 3.51
CA GLN A 108 28.55 -17.68 4.73
C GLN A 108 27.14 -17.13 4.50
N GLY A 109 26.11 -17.94 4.74
CA GLY A 109 24.70 -17.55 4.64
C GLY A 109 23.92 -18.08 3.43
N VAL A 110 24.51 -18.93 2.58
CA VAL A 110 23.84 -19.53 1.40
C VAL A 110 23.63 -21.05 1.58
N CYS A 111 22.42 -21.54 1.29
CA CYS A 111 22.04 -22.97 1.30
C CYS A 111 21.43 -23.37 -0.05
N THR A 112 21.90 -24.47 -0.64
CA THR A 112 21.38 -25.02 -1.90
C THR A 112 20.76 -26.39 -1.65
N VAL A 113 19.60 -26.65 -2.27
CA VAL A 113 18.84 -27.90 -2.11
C VAL A 113 18.34 -28.38 -3.48
N ILE A 114 18.44 -29.67 -3.74
CA ILE A 114 17.84 -30.32 -4.91
C ILE A 114 16.51 -30.96 -4.49
N MET A 115 15.41 -30.50 -5.07
CA MET A 115 14.07 -30.94 -4.68
C MET A 115 13.70 -32.27 -5.34
N ASN A 116 13.89 -33.35 -4.58
CA ASN A 116 13.53 -34.72 -4.99
C ASN A 116 12.23 -35.21 -4.31
N ALA A 117 11.83 -34.57 -3.20
CA ALA A 117 10.60 -34.78 -2.42
C ALA A 117 10.35 -33.55 -1.53
N GLN A 118 9.30 -33.55 -0.73
CA GLN A 118 9.06 -32.52 0.30
C GLN A 118 10.22 -32.51 1.32
N ARG A 119 10.76 -31.33 1.65
CA ARG A 119 11.89 -31.20 2.58
C ARG A 119 11.67 -30.10 3.61
N GLU A 120 12.11 -30.36 4.83
CA GLU A 120 12.14 -29.40 5.93
C GLU A 120 13.56 -28.82 6.06
N ILE A 121 13.66 -27.49 6.05
CA ILE A 121 14.94 -26.77 6.19
C ILE A 121 14.87 -25.92 7.46
N THR A 122 15.93 -25.98 8.27
CA THR A 122 16.01 -25.24 9.53
C THR A 122 17.16 -24.23 9.50
N LEU A 123 16.86 -23.00 9.91
CA LEU A 123 17.84 -21.93 10.10
C LEU A 123 17.98 -21.64 11.59
N ARG A 124 19.21 -21.68 12.09
CA ARG A 124 19.52 -21.33 13.48
C ARG A 124 20.52 -20.17 13.53
N SER A 125 20.19 -19.16 14.31
CA SER A 125 21.13 -18.17 14.81
C SER A 125 21.76 -18.70 16.11
N SER A 126 23.09 -18.76 16.18
CA SER A 126 23.76 -19.07 17.44
C SER A 126 23.81 -17.80 18.30
N GLN A 127 23.12 -17.81 19.43
CA GLN A 127 23.38 -16.90 20.53
C GLN A 127 24.18 -17.68 21.57
N TYR A 128 25.42 -17.25 21.85
CA TYR A 128 26.06 -17.54 23.12
C TYR A 128 26.40 -16.22 23.82
N PRO A 129 26.31 -16.17 25.16
CA PRO A 129 26.13 -14.96 25.92
C PRO A 129 27.47 -14.28 26.23
N TYR A 130 27.40 -12.96 26.25
CA TYR A 130 28.44 -12.05 26.69
C TYR A 130 28.58 -12.13 28.21
N SER A 131 29.41 -13.05 28.73
CA SER A 131 29.99 -12.92 30.06
C SER A 131 31.29 -12.15 29.92
N GLN A 132 31.37 -10.99 30.60
CA GLN A 132 32.54 -10.11 30.74
C GLN A 132 33.83 -10.60 30.04
N SER A 133 34.08 -10.18 28.80
CA SER A 133 35.39 -10.32 28.18
C SER A 133 35.97 -8.94 27.92
N GLU A 134 37.06 -8.66 28.63
CA GLU A 134 38.22 -7.92 28.16
C GLU A 134 37.95 -6.87 27.07
N GLN A 135 38.04 -5.59 27.44
CA GLN A 135 38.39 -4.54 26.48
C GLN A 135 39.56 -5.09 25.64
N THR A 136 39.39 -5.15 24.32
CA THR A 136 40.49 -5.50 23.44
C THR A 136 41.54 -4.40 23.60
N LYS A 137 42.58 -4.70 24.37
CA LYS A 137 43.71 -3.83 24.62
C LYS A 137 44.72 -4.07 23.53
N SER A 138 45.27 -3.00 22.96
CA SER A 138 46.46 -3.10 22.13
C SER A 138 47.67 -2.69 22.97
N THR A 139 48.63 -3.59 23.12
CA THR A 139 49.89 -3.30 23.82
C THR A 139 50.79 -2.50 22.90
N LEU A 140 51.09 -1.27 23.31
CA LEU A 140 52.10 -0.41 22.68
C LEU A 140 53.45 -0.65 23.35
N THR A 141 54.45 -1.02 22.54
CA THR A 141 55.84 -1.12 22.99
C THR A 141 56.65 0.05 22.43
N VAL A 142 57.27 0.84 23.31
CA VAL A 142 58.21 1.90 22.93
C VAL A 142 59.64 1.49 23.29
N LEU A 143 60.54 1.54 22.31
CA LEU A 143 61.98 1.31 22.48
C LEU A 143 62.75 2.62 22.27
N ASN A 144 63.49 3.08 23.28
CA ASN A 144 64.46 4.15 23.09
C ASN A 144 65.79 3.55 22.65
N SER A 145 66.21 3.78 21.40
CA SER A 145 67.50 3.32 20.89
C SER A 145 68.62 4.36 21.04
N GLY A 146 68.35 5.50 21.68
CA GLY A 146 69.32 6.54 21.98
C GLY A 146 69.82 6.53 23.43
N SER A 147 70.85 7.35 23.71
CA SER A 147 71.50 7.48 25.01
C SER A 147 70.92 8.61 25.90
N GLY A 148 69.96 9.38 25.38
CA GLY A 148 69.16 10.33 26.15
C GLY A 148 67.92 9.67 26.75
N SER A 149 67.11 10.45 27.45
CA SER A 149 65.86 10.03 28.09
C SER A 149 64.70 10.98 27.74
N GLY A 150 63.47 10.48 27.87
CA GLY A 150 62.28 11.29 27.66
C GLY A 150 60.97 10.56 27.94
N HIS A 151 59.89 11.30 27.81
CA HIS A 151 58.52 10.84 28.04
C HIS A 151 57.76 10.75 26.71
N ILE A 152 56.84 9.79 26.61
CA ILE A 152 55.94 9.63 25.50
C ILE A 152 54.52 9.91 25.97
N LEU A 153 53.86 10.86 25.31
CA LEU A 153 52.44 11.10 25.48
C LEU A 153 51.67 10.41 24.35
N ALA A 154 50.55 9.76 24.66
CA ALA A 154 49.56 9.36 23.68
C ALA A 154 48.29 10.16 23.93
N ASP A 155 47.79 10.85 22.90
CA ASP A 155 46.57 11.66 22.96
C ASP A 155 46.51 12.47 24.28
N ILE A 156 47.57 13.26 24.52
CA ILE A 156 47.80 14.16 25.66
C ILE A 156 47.96 13.53 27.06
N GLN A 157 47.91 12.20 27.20
CA GLN A 157 48.24 11.52 28.46
C GLN A 157 49.62 10.88 28.43
N GLU A 158 50.37 10.96 29.53
CA GLU A 158 51.66 10.28 29.63
C GLU A 158 51.45 8.77 29.71
N VAL A 159 51.96 8.06 28.71
CA VAL A 159 51.79 6.61 28.58
C VAL A 159 53.07 5.83 28.86
N CYS A 160 54.23 6.45 28.65
CA CYS A 160 55.52 5.80 28.81
C CYS A 160 56.63 6.79 29.17
N THR A 161 57.50 6.41 30.11
CA THR A 161 58.78 7.07 30.36
C THR A 161 59.90 6.12 29.92
N VAL A 162 60.85 6.59 29.11
CA VAL A 162 61.95 5.77 28.58
C VAL A 162 63.30 6.42 28.88
N GLY A 163 64.12 5.71 29.67
CA GLY A 163 65.52 6.08 29.93
C GLY A 163 66.45 5.75 28.76
N ALA A 164 67.75 5.99 28.92
CA ALA A 164 68.78 5.64 27.95
C ALA A 164 68.75 4.13 27.63
N ALA A 165 68.63 3.77 26.35
CA ALA A 165 68.46 2.38 25.89
C ALA A 165 67.26 1.62 26.51
N GLY A 166 66.25 2.34 27.04
CA GLY A 166 65.13 1.77 27.78
C GLY A 166 63.95 1.29 26.91
N LYS A 167 63.14 0.39 27.47
CA LYS A 167 61.89 -0.12 26.89
C LYS A 167 60.71 0.18 27.82
N CYS A 168 59.58 0.58 27.26
CA CYS A 168 58.31 0.72 27.98
C CYS A 168 57.18 0.00 27.23
N GLU A 169 56.27 -0.66 27.96
CA GLU A 169 55.08 -1.31 27.42
C GLU A 169 53.83 -0.82 28.14
N ARG A 170 52.79 -0.45 27.37
CA ARG A 170 51.53 0.04 27.92
C ARG A 170 50.35 -0.42 27.07
N ASP A 171 49.31 -0.91 27.74
CA ASP A 171 48.06 -1.27 27.08
C ASP A 171 47.16 -0.04 26.87
N LEU A 172 46.70 0.14 25.62
CA LEU A 172 45.77 1.19 25.24
C LEU A 172 44.39 0.61 24.93
N PRO A 173 43.28 1.22 25.40
CA PRO A 173 41.93 0.74 25.13
C PRO A 173 41.54 1.03 23.66
N LEU A 174 40.95 0.04 22.97
CA LEU A 174 40.40 0.22 21.62
C LEU A 174 38.91 0.52 21.66
N SER A 175 38.52 1.73 21.23
CA SER A 175 37.12 2.09 20.97
C SER A 175 36.65 1.51 19.63
N PRO A 176 35.38 1.08 19.46
CA PRO A 176 34.88 0.61 18.18
C PRO A 176 34.86 1.75 17.14
N GLY A 177 35.86 1.82 16.26
CA GLY A 177 35.96 2.80 15.17
C GLY A 177 37.23 3.64 15.16
N GLU A 178 37.96 3.72 16.27
CA GLU A 178 39.25 4.42 16.33
C GLU A 178 40.39 3.48 15.92
N LYS A 179 41.00 3.75 14.77
CA LYS A 179 42.10 2.92 14.24
C LYS A 179 43.48 3.52 14.48
N TYR A 180 43.61 4.77 14.93
CA TYR A 180 44.90 5.48 15.01
C TYR A 180 45.06 6.24 16.33
N THR A 181 46.27 6.29 16.88
CA THR A 181 46.66 7.16 18.01
C THR A 181 47.87 8.01 17.66
N SER A 182 48.01 9.16 18.32
CA SER A 182 49.12 10.09 18.13
C SER A 182 50.08 10.06 19.31
N LEU A 183 51.35 9.74 19.05
CA LEU A 183 52.43 9.68 20.03
C LEU A 183 53.32 10.92 19.94
N ILE A 184 53.66 11.52 21.07
CA ILE A 184 54.53 12.70 21.18
C ILE A 184 55.72 12.36 22.05
N ALA A 185 56.94 12.58 21.54
CA ALA A 185 58.18 12.42 22.28
C ALA A 185 58.61 13.74 22.94
N LEU A 186 58.76 13.73 24.26
CA LEU A 186 59.22 14.86 25.05
C LEU A 186 60.58 14.51 25.68
N PRO A 187 61.70 15.06 25.16
CA PRO A 187 63.01 14.81 25.75
C PRO A 187 63.11 15.44 27.15
N ASP A 188 63.85 14.79 28.05
CA ASP A 188 64.18 15.36 29.35
C ASP A 188 65.15 16.55 29.24
N ALA A 189 65.32 17.30 30.33
CA ALA A 189 66.09 18.56 30.35
C ALA A 189 67.49 18.47 29.70
N ASN A 190 68.16 17.32 29.81
CA ASN A 190 69.51 17.06 29.28
C ASN A 190 69.53 16.25 27.97
N SER A 191 68.38 16.02 27.36
CA SER A 191 68.21 15.24 26.14
C SER A 191 67.59 16.09 25.04
N VAL A 192 67.74 15.65 23.79
CA VAL A 192 67.04 16.14 22.61
C VAL A 192 66.38 14.98 21.91
N PHE A 193 65.18 15.21 21.39
CA PHE A 193 64.56 14.28 20.47
C PHE A 193 65.30 14.32 19.14
N VAL A 194 65.63 13.16 18.60
CA VAL A 194 66.34 13.03 17.32
C VAL A 194 65.39 12.53 16.24
N SER A 195 64.74 11.38 16.45
CA SER A 195 63.86 10.79 15.44
C SER A 195 62.92 9.71 15.99
N TRP A 196 61.90 9.40 15.19
CA TRP A 196 61.05 8.22 15.32
C TRP A 196 61.40 7.20 14.22
N SER A 197 61.19 5.91 14.50
CA SER A 197 61.30 4.82 13.53
C SER A 197 60.30 3.69 13.85
N GLY A 198 59.98 2.85 12.86
CA GLY A 198 58.94 1.82 12.98
C GLY A 198 57.62 2.19 12.27
N PRO A 199 56.44 1.76 12.74
CA PRO A 199 55.16 1.85 12.03
C PRO A 199 54.52 3.27 12.03
N CYS A 200 55.33 4.32 12.14
CA CYS A 200 54.87 5.71 12.10
C CYS A 200 54.42 6.07 10.67
N THR A 201 53.19 6.54 10.54
CA THR A 201 52.56 6.90 9.25
C THR A 201 52.57 8.41 8.97
N LEU A 202 52.83 9.22 9.99
CA LEU A 202 53.08 10.66 9.88
C LEU A 202 54.32 11.00 10.71
N PHE A 203 55.26 11.73 10.10
CA PHE A 203 56.47 12.22 10.75
C PHE A 203 56.42 13.75 10.75
N PHE A 204 56.09 14.35 11.90
CA PHE A 204 56.20 15.79 12.07
C PHE A 204 56.95 16.08 13.37
N GLN A 205 58.25 16.34 13.25
CA GLN A 205 59.16 16.56 14.39
C GLN A 205 59.07 15.42 15.42
N ASN A 206 58.63 15.70 16.64
CA ASN A 206 58.48 14.74 17.73
C ASN A 206 57.12 14.03 17.78
N LEU A 207 56.25 14.23 16.78
CA LEU A 207 54.95 13.57 16.64
C LEU A 207 55.05 12.36 15.69
N CYS A 208 54.52 11.23 16.13
CA CYS A 208 54.35 10.00 15.34
C CYS A 208 52.90 9.52 15.42
N ARG A 209 52.27 9.24 14.27
CA ARG A 209 50.93 8.63 14.23
C ARG A 209 51.03 7.15 13.89
N ILE A 210 50.39 6.30 14.69
CA ILE A 210 50.38 4.84 14.48
C ILE A 210 48.96 4.31 14.36
N GLN A 211 48.80 3.21 13.62
CA GLN A 211 47.57 2.43 13.59
C GLN A 211 47.59 1.42 14.75
N LEU A 212 46.54 1.39 15.56
CA LEU A 212 46.41 0.49 16.70
C LEU A 212 45.92 -0.90 16.24
N ASP A 213 46.84 -1.70 15.68
CA ASP A 213 46.65 -3.15 15.49
C ASP A 213 47.49 -3.91 16.54
N THR A 214 47.16 -5.15 16.88
CA THR A 214 47.79 -5.89 17.99
C THR A 214 49.31 -6.06 17.83
N GLY A 215 50.10 -5.59 18.81
CA GLY A 215 51.52 -5.95 19.00
C GLY A 215 52.57 -5.08 18.28
N LYS A 216 52.32 -3.78 18.07
CA LYS A 216 53.24 -2.87 17.35
C LYS A 216 54.33 -2.32 18.27
N THR A 217 55.58 -2.36 17.80
CA THR A 217 56.74 -1.73 18.46
C THR A 217 57.14 -0.45 17.72
N VAL A 218 57.26 0.65 18.45
CA VAL A 218 57.70 1.97 17.94
C VAL A 218 59.05 2.32 18.57
N SER A 219 60.00 2.78 17.76
CA SER A 219 61.34 3.13 18.23
C SER A 219 61.53 4.65 18.23
N VAL A 220 61.98 5.21 19.35
CA VAL A 220 62.31 6.62 19.54
C VAL A 220 63.81 6.78 19.76
N VAL A 221 64.40 7.88 19.31
CA VAL A 221 65.81 8.20 19.60
C VAL A 221 65.86 9.50 20.37
N PHE A 222 66.28 9.41 21.63
CA PHE A 222 66.73 10.57 22.41
C PHE A 222 68.26 10.60 22.46
N ALA A 223 68.88 11.75 22.20
CA ALA A 223 70.31 11.94 22.36
C ALA A 223 70.59 12.95 23.48
N PRO A 224 71.70 12.82 24.23
CA PRO A 224 72.11 13.86 25.17
C PRO A 224 72.37 15.16 24.41
N LYS A 225 71.98 16.29 25.01
CA LYS A 225 72.33 17.61 24.47
C LYS A 225 73.86 17.71 24.33
N PRO A 226 74.40 18.14 23.18
CA PRO A 226 75.83 18.33 23.04
C PRO A 226 76.29 19.39 24.03
N SER A 227 77.14 19.01 24.98
CA SER A 227 77.82 19.92 25.90
C SER A 227 78.82 20.76 25.12
N THR A 228 78.33 21.83 24.50
CA THR A 228 79.21 22.89 24.01
C THR A 228 79.38 23.91 25.13
N PHE A 229 80.67 24.14 25.43
CA PHE A 229 81.26 25.05 26.41
C PHE A 229 81.34 24.59 27.87
N LEU A 230 82.59 24.35 28.27
CA LEU A 230 83.09 24.47 29.63
C LEU A 230 82.48 25.73 30.30
N ASP A 231 81.62 25.55 31.29
CA ASP A 231 81.31 26.61 32.22
C ASP A 231 82.16 26.44 33.48
N VAL A 232 83.24 27.20 33.52
CA VAL A 232 84.17 27.31 34.66
C VAL A 232 83.51 28.05 35.85
N ARG A 233 82.22 28.38 35.79
CA ARG A 233 81.49 29.08 36.87
C ARG A 233 80.95 28.21 37.99
N SER A 234 80.98 26.87 37.90
CA SER A 234 80.40 26.03 38.97
C SER A 234 81.34 25.74 40.16
N PHE A 235 82.47 26.43 40.29
CA PHE A 235 83.42 26.21 41.39
C PHE A 235 83.63 27.42 42.34
N PHE A 236 82.96 28.56 42.12
CA PHE A 236 83.20 29.77 42.92
C PHE A 236 81.99 30.47 43.57
N LEU A 237 80.84 29.79 43.75
CA LEU A 237 79.74 30.33 44.58
C LEU A 237 79.07 29.26 45.45
N ARG A 238 79.84 28.69 46.38
CA ARG A 238 79.31 28.39 47.72
C ARG A 238 79.71 29.56 48.61
N MET A 239 78.71 30.23 49.20
CA MET A 239 78.79 31.45 50.02
C MET A 239 78.79 32.79 49.26
N LEU A 240 77.59 33.25 48.90
CA LEU A 240 77.02 34.58 49.19
C LEU A 240 75.72 34.71 48.40
N ALA A 241 74.62 35.01 49.09
CA ALA A 241 73.33 35.32 48.49
C ALA A 241 73.45 36.65 47.72
N ALA A 242 73.80 36.58 46.43
CA ALA A 242 73.56 37.65 45.48
C ALA A 242 72.18 37.38 44.88
N ALA A 243 71.24 38.31 45.07
CA ALA A 243 69.91 38.21 44.49
C ALA A 243 70.04 38.08 42.96
N THR A 244 69.73 36.90 42.42
CA THR A 244 69.58 36.73 40.97
C THR A 244 68.34 37.50 40.56
N SER A 245 68.50 38.48 39.68
CA SER A 245 67.35 39.21 39.12
C SER A 245 66.56 38.24 38.27
N THR A 246 65.33 37.95 38.69
CA THR A 246 64.38 37.13 37.92
C THR A 246 63.33 38.02 37.29
N TRP A 247 62.84 37.62 36.12
CA TRP A 247 61.80 38.32 35.38
C TRP A 247 60.60 37.40 35.15
N ASN A 248 59.40 37.97 35.18
CA ASN A 248 58.17 37.21 35.00
C ASN A 248 57.80 37.12 33.52
N LEU A 249 57.58 35.90 33.04
CA LEU A 249 56.98 35.62 31.75
C LEU A 249 55.55 35.16 31.96
N LYS A 250 54.59 35.90 31.38
CA LYS A 250 53.16 35.55 31.38
C LYS A 250 52.74 35.11 29.98
N VAL A 251 52.06 33.98 29.90
CA VAL A 251 51.41 33.51 28.67
C VAL A 251 49.91 33.75 28.78
N GLU A 252 49.35 34.41 27.76
CA GLU A 252 47.92 34.61 27.60
C GLU A 252 47.40 33.79 26.41
N LYS A 253 46.12 33.42 26.46
CA LYS A 253 45.43 32.74 25.35
C LYS A 253 44.37 33.67 24.80
N SER A 254 44.24 33.71 23.48
CA SER A 254 43.23 34.50 22.77
C SER A 254 42.58 33.69 21.65
N GLY A 255 41.45 34.18 21.14
CA GLY A 255 40.68 33.53 20.09
C GLY A 255 39.54 32.66 20.63
N THR A 256 38.84 31.97 19.72
CA THR A 256 37.65 31.14 20.05
C THR A 256 38.00 29.68 20.31
N GLY A 257 39.19 29.24 19.91
CA GLY A 257 39.65 27.86 20.03
C GLY A 257 40.33 27.57 21.37
N ASN A 258 40.56 26.28 21.62
CA ASN A 258 41.22 25.79 22.83
C ASN A 258 42.61 25.22 22.52
N GLY A 259 43.50 25.30 23.49
CA GLY A 259 44.85 24.74 23.42
C GLY A 259 45.64 24.95 24.70
N ILE A 260 46.82 24.35 24.77
CA ILE A 260 47.75 24.43 25.90
C ILE A 260 49.07 25.00 25.37
N VAL A 261 49.74 25.80 26.19
CA VAL A 261 51.11 26.27 25.93
C VAL A 261 52.00 25.75 27.03
N PHE A 262 53.17 25.22 26.68
CA PHE A 262 54.18 24.85 27.66
C PHE A 262 55.56 25.36 27.25
N ASP A 263 56.44 25.53 28.22
CA ASP A 263 57.85 25.84 27.98
C ASP A 263 58.74 24.60 28.19
N ASP A 264 59.97 24.66 27.67
CA ASP A 264 60.96 23.60 27.77
C ASP A 264 61.52 23.39 29.18
N SER A 265 61.37 24.37 30.08
CA SER A 265 61.74 24.23 31.50
C SER A 265 60.63 23.62 32.38
N LYS A 266 59.43 23.38 31.81
CA LYS A 266 58.23 22.87 32.49
C LYS A 266 57.65 23.80 33.57
N LYS A 267 58.12 25.05 33.68
CA LYS A 267 57.62 26.05 34.67
C LYS A 267 56.31 26.70 34.22
N ILE A 268 56.06 26.79 32.91
CA ILE A 268 54.81 27.24 32.31
C ILE A 268 54.11 26.03 31.70
N SER A 269 52.88 25.79 32.16
CA SER A 269 51.92 24.87 31.55
C SER A 269 50.57 25.57 31.55
N CYS A 270 50.42 26.43 30.54
CA CYS A 270 49.33 27.34 30.33
C CYS A 270 48.07 26.52 30.03
N GLY A 271 47.36 26.16 31.09
CA GLY A 271 46.28 25.20 31.23
C GLY A 271 45.89 25.15 32.71
N GLU A 272 46.91 25.20 33.58
CA GLU A 272 46.79 25.45 35.03
C GLU A 272 47.68 26.63 35.47
N THR A 273 48.95 26.66 35.05
CA THR A 273 49.93 27.68 35.45
C THR A 273 50.41 28.48 34.25
N CYS A 274 49.98 29.74 34.16
CA CYS A 274 50.17 30.59 32.97
C CYS A 274 51.29 31.64 33.11
N SER A 275 52.01 31.66 34.23
CA SER A 275 53.11 32.60 34.47
C SER A 275 54.18 31.99 35.35
N ALA A 276 55.44 32.24 35.05
CA ALA A 276 56.57 31.81 35.89
C ALA A 276 57.72 32.83 35.85
N SER A 277 58.62 32.73 36.83
CA SER A 277 59.82 33.56 36.91
C SER A 277 61.05 32.80 36.43
N TYR A 278 61.86 33.50 35.64
CA TYR A 278 63.05 32.98 34.96
C TYR A 278 64.25 33.87 35.26
N ASP A 279 65.45 33.30 35.15
CA ASP A 279 66.67 34.07 35.37
C ASP A 279 66.87 35.08 34.24
N ASN A 280 67.52 36.20 34.55
CA ASN A 280 67.77 37.24 33.55
C ASN A 280 68.54 36.69 32.34
N ASP A 281 68.04 37.01 31.14
CA ASP A 281 68.55 36.58 29.83
C ASP A 281 68.43 35.07 29.54
N GLU A 282 67.62 34.33 30.31
CA GLU A 282 67.29 32.93 30.01
C GLU A 282 66.53 32.82 28.67
N LEU A 283 66.96 31.89 27.81
CA LEU A 283 66.37 31.64 26.50
C LEU A 283 65.45 30.40 26.58
N LEU A 284 64.18 30.58 26.28
CA LEU A 284 63.15 29.55 26.39
C LEU A 284 62.50 29.27 25.04
N THR A 285 61.99 28.04 24.88
CA THR A 285 61.14 27.67 23.75
C THR A 285 59.73 27.34 24.25
N LEU A 286 58.77 28.19 23.89
CA LEU A 286 57.35 27.96 24.12
C LEU A 286 56.76 27.14 22.97
N SER A 287 55.97 26.13 23.31
CA SER A 287 55.26 25.27 22.37
C SER A 287 53.77 25.37 22.58
N ALA A 288 53.02 25.72 21.54
CA ALA A 288 51.57 25.71 21.54
C ALA A 288 51.03 24.41 20.94
N VAL A 289 50.00 23.85 21.57
CA VAL A 289 49.28 22.65 21.08
C VAL A 289 47.79 22.92 21.13
N SER A 290 47.09 22.72 20.01
CA SER A 290 45.63 22.84 19.98
C SER A 290 44.97 21.66 20.69
N ALA A 291 43.82 21.92 21.32
CA ALA A 291 43.05 20.89 21.99
C ALA A 291 42.30 20.03 20.95
N GLY A 292 42.87 18.88 20.59
CA GLY A 292 42.27 17.96 19.61
C GLY A 292 42.15 18.55 18.20
N ASP A 293 41.14 18.10 17.45
CA ASP A 293 40.87 18.51 16.05
C ASP A 293 39.84 19.64 15.91
N THR A 294 39.20 20.06 17.01
CA THR A 294 38.18 21.13 17.06
C THR A 294 38.77 22.53 17.02
N SER A 295 40.08 22.67 17.22
CA SER A 295 40.80 23.95 17.27
C SER A 295 42.12 23.84 16.50
N PHE A 296 42.58 24.95 15.91
CA PHE A 296 43.93 25.04 15.36
C PHE A 296 44.66 26.26 15.91
N PHE A 297 45.98 26.16 15.95
CA PHE A 297 46.84 27.25 16.40
C PHE A 297 46.95 28.32 15.32
N GLY A 298 46.43 29.52 15.61
CA GLY A 298 46.39 30.66 14.70
C GLY A 298 47.67 31.50 14.70
N GLY A 299 48.58 31.28 15.65
CA GLY A 299 49.88 31.94 15.71
C GLY A 299 50.17 32.63 17.05
N TRP A 300 51.41 33.12 17.17
CA TRP A 300 51.88 33.87 18.34
C TRP A 300 51.75 35.37 18.10
N THR A 301 51.42 36.11 19.17
CA THR A 301 51.49 37.58 19.21
C THR A 301 52.25 38.02 20.46
N GLY A 302 53.07 39.07 20.34
CA GLY A 302 53.94 39.53 21.43
C GLY A 302 55.43 39.25 21.18
N PRO A 303 56.27 39.25 22.24
CA PRO A 303 57.72 39.38 22.13
C PRO A 303 58.44 38.05 21.83
N CYS A 304 58.06 37.37 20.75
CA CYS A 304 58.84 36.25 20.22
C CYS A 304 60.07 36.75 19.46
N ASN A 305 61.25 36.24 19.79
CA ASN A 305 62.47 36.48 19.02
C ASN A 305 62.39 35.79 17.66
N THR A 306 61.99 34.51 17.65
CA THR A 306 61.73 33.75 16.43
C THR A 306 60.48 32.89 16.60
N VAL A 307 59.66 32.85 15.55
CA VAL A 307 58.46 32.00 15.47
C VAL A 307 58.69 30.98 14.38
N TYR A 308 58.53 29.70 14.72
CA TYR A 308 58.55 28.60 13.77
C TYR A 308 57.33 27.71 14.02
N GLN A 309 56.32 27.86 13.17
CA GLN A 309 55.04 27.16 13.30
C GLN A 309 54.39 27.39 14.67
N ASN A 310 54.27 26.35 15.50
CA ASN A 310 53.72 26.40 16.84
C ASN A 310 54.75 26.72 17.93
N LEU A 311 56.03 26.89 17.57
CA LEU A 311 57.11 27.22 18.49
C LEU A 311 57.40 28.72 18.50
N CYS A 312 57.59 29.28 19.69
CA CYS A 312 58.09 30.63 19.89
C CYS A 312 59.34 30.59 20.79
N ARG A 313 60.45 31.11 20.29
CA ARG A 313 61.66 31.33 21.10
C ARG A 313 61.65 32.74 21.67
N ILE A 314 61.94 32.85 22.96
CA ILE A 314 61.89 34.10 23.69
C ILE A 314 63.07 34.19 24.67
N GLN A 315 63.71 35.36 24.71
CA GLN A 315 64.71 35.69 25.72
C GLN A 315 64.08 36.52 26.84
N VAL A 316 64.20 36.08 28.10
CA VAL A 316 63.57 36.75 29.24
C VAL A 316 64.50 37.80 29.85
N ASN A 317 64.54 38.99 29.24
CA ASN A 317 65.36 40.13 29.67
C ASN A 317 64.55 41.29 30.32
N GLY A 318 63.37 40.95 30.83
CA GLY A 318 62.39 41.88 31.39
C GLY A 318 61.04 41.18 31.55
N ASN A 319 60.10 41.77 32.28
CA ASN A 319 58.73 41.25 32.36
C ASN A 319 58.10 41.25 30.96
N LYS A 320 57.64 40.09 30.51
CA LYS A 320 57.08 39.91 29.16
C LYS A 320 55.73 39.21 29.23
N THR A 321 54.83 39.60 28.34
CA THR A 321 53.57 38.91 28.11
C THR A 321 53.47 38.51 26.66
N ILE A 322 53.18 37.24 26.42
CA ILE A 322 53.05 36.65 25.09
C ILE A 322 51.67 36.01 24.97
N THR A 323 51.04 36.15 23.81
CA THR A 323 49.71 35.61 23.55
C THR A 323 49.73 34.54 22.48
N ALA A 324 49.20 33.36 22.80
CA ALA A 324 48.88 32.30 21.86
C ALA A 324 47.45 32.48 21.33
N ASN A 325 47.26 32.52 20.02
CA ASN A 325 45.93 32.58 19.40
C ASN A 325 45.48 31.19 18.96
N PHE A 326 44.32 30.75 19.43
CA PHE A 326 43.66 29.51 19.01
C PHE A 326 42.32 29.85 18.36
N THR A 327 42.04 29.27 17.20
CA THR A 327 40.77 29.47 16.49
C THR A 327 40.03 28.14 16.37
N LEU A 328 38.71 28.15 16.59
CA LEU A 328 37.90 26.96 16.35
C LEU A 328 37.98 26.56 14.87
N ASN A 329 38.02 25.27 14.62
CA ASN A 329 37.82 24.72 13.29
C ASN A 329 36.30 24.54 13.09
N PRO A 330 35.62 25.43 12.34
CA PRO A 330 34.16 25.40 12.23
C PRO A 330 33.65 24.09 11.63
N ALA A 331 34.43 23.42 10.77
CA ALA A 331 34.09 22.11 10.20
C ALA A 331 34.16 20.93 11.20
N LYS A 332 34.63 21.17 12.43
CA LYS A 332 34.85 20.16 13.47
C LYS A 332 34.10 20.44 14.77
N VAL A 333 33.45 21.59 14.88
CA VAL A 333 32.56 21.93 15.99
C VAL A 333 31.14 21.76 15.49
N LEU A 334 30.50 20.69 15.95
CA LEU A 334 29.16 20.32 15.53
C LEU A 334 28.16 20.61 16.65
N PHE A 335 27.00 21.16 16.29
CA PHE A 335 25.86 21.27 17.19
C PHE A 335 24.65 20.52 16.64
N PRO A 336 23.89 19.84 17.50
CA PRO A 336 22.67 19.17 17.08
C PRO A 336 21.58 20.20 16.78
N LEU A 337 20.93 20.03 15.62
CA LEU A 337 19.66 20.66 15.28
C LEU A 337 18.58 19.58 15.34
N THR A 338 17.65 19.73 16.28
CA THR A 338 16.51 18.81 16.45
C THR A 338 15.24 19.44 15.89
N VAL A 339 14.51 18.69 15.07
CA VAL A 339 13.18 19.06 14.56
C VAL A 339 12.12 18.21 15.23
N ASN A 340 11.27 18.86 16.00
CA ASN A 340 10.07 18.27 16.59
C ASN A 340 8.89 18.40 15.63
N MET A 341 8.07 17.37 15.59
CA MET A 341 6.86 17.31 14.79
C MET A 341 5.64 17.35 15.72
N ASP A 342 4.78 18.33 15.53
CA ASP A 342 3.47 18.42 16.19
C ASP A 342 2.38 18.27 15.12
N GLY A 343 1.84 17.06 14.98
CA GLY A 343 0.94 16.67 13.89
C GLY A 343 1.60 15.84 12.79
N ILE A 344 0.88 15.59 11.69
CA ILE A 344 1.34 14.71 10.60
C ILE A 344 1.82 15.51 9.39
N GLY A 345 3.05 15.25 8.96
CA GLY A 345 3.69 15.93 7.84
C GLY A 345 5.14 15.49 7.69
N THR A 346 5.87 16.16 6.82
CA THR A 346 7.30 15.95 6.62
C THR A 346 8.06 17.27 6.71
N VAL A 347 9.30 17.21 7.19
CA VAL A 347 10.25 18.33 7.20
C VAL A 347 11.57 17.86 6.61
N THR A 348 12.10 18.62 5.67
CA THR A 348 13.42 18.39 5.06
C THR A 348 14.34 19.58 5.30
N SER A 349 15.66 19.35 5.35
CA SER A 349 16.67 20.41 5.44
C SER A 349 17.52 20.57 4.19
N ASP A 350 18.05 21.78 4.00
CA ASP A 350 19.17 22.12 3.14
C ASP A 350 20.19 22.95 3.95
N PRO A 351 21.42 22.47 4.20
CA PRO A 351 22.01 21.22 3.69
C PRO A 351 21.29 19.95 4.15
N THR A 352 21.38 18.90 3.33
CA THR A 352 20.64 17.65 3.54
C THR A 352 21.12 16.95 4.81
N GLY A 353 20.20 16.56 5.68
CA GLY A 353 20.54 15.81 6.89
C GLY A 353 19.38 15.59 7.83
N ILE A 354 18.39 16.48 7.82
CA ILE A 354 17.11 16.29 8.51
C ILE A 354 16.05 15.88 7.49
N GLN A 355 15.35 14.79 7.81
CA GLN A 355 14.21 14.23 7.11
C GLN A 355 13.23 13.70 8.17
N CYS A 356 12.46 14.61 8.77
CA CYS A 356 11.44 14.25 9.74
C CYS A 356 10.11 13.92 9.07
N GLY A 357 9.39 12.92 9.58
CA GLY A 357 7.99 12.70 9.23
C GLY A 357 7.62 11.23 9.07
N SER A 358 6.34 10.92 9.24
CA SER A 358 5.79 9.55 9.20
C SER A 358 5.64 9.03 7.77
N VAL A 359 6.76 8.85 7.08
CA VAL A 359 6.85 7.95 5.92
C VAL A 359 7.52 6.70 6.43
N GLU A 360 6.72 5.70 6.84
CA GLU A 360 7.27 4.39 7.10
C GLU A 360 7.65 3.67 5.80
N PRO A 361 8.67 2.77 5.84
CA PRO A 361 9.44 2.40 7.03
C PRO A 361 10.93 2.80 6.93
N SER A 362 11.49 3.27 8.06
CA SER A 362 12.92 3.18 8.45
C SER A 362 13.93 4.30 8.14
N GLY A 363 13.51 5.58 7.99
CA GLY A 363 14.49 6.65 7.73
C GLY A 363 14.25 8.03 8.34
N SER A 364 13.33 8.19 9.30
CA SER A 364 13.08 9.52 9.88
C SER A 364 14.29 9.98 10.70
N VAL A 365 15.07 10.91 10.15
CA VAL A 365 16.21 11.55 10.84
C VAL A 365 15.74 12.93 11.27
N CYS A 366 15.37 13.05 12.54
CA CYS A 366 14.88 14.30 13.12
C CYS A 366 15.92 15.12 13.85
N GLU A 367 17.13 14.61 13.91
CA GLU A 367 18.24 15.27 14.56
C GLU A 367 19.48 15.06 13.71
N LYS A 368 20.18 16.15 13.47
CA LYS A 368 21.45 16.13 12.73
C LYS A 368 22.38 17.17 13.30
N GLU A 369 23.63 16.79 13.41
CA GLU A 369 24.76 17.65 13.74
C GLU A 369 25.21 18.46 12.51
N PHE A 370 25.25 19.78 12.67
CA PHE A 370 25.72 20.76 11.68
C PHE A 370 26.88 21.58 12.26
N SER A 371 27.70 22.16 11.37
CA SER A 371 28.86 22.95 11.77
C SER A 371 28.44 24.27 12.43
N ILE A 372 29.21 24.73 13.41
CA ILE A 372 28.97 26.06 14.01
C ILE A 372 29.03 27.16 12.93
N GLY A 373 28.05 28.06 12.94
CA GLY A 373 27.87 29.14 11.97
C GLY A 373 27.15 28.73 10.68
N GLU A 374 26.81 27.45 10.50
CA GLU A 374 26.08 26.96 9.32
C GLU A 374 24.62 27.42 9.35
N THR A 375 24.09 27.84 8.19
CA THR A 375 22.67 28.21 8.05
C THR A 375 21.91 27.07 7.40
N VAL A 376 20.93 26.53 8.12
CA VAL A 376 20.08 25.40 7.68
C VAL A 376 18.70 25.92 7.30
N VAL A 377 18.25 25.61 6.08
CA VAL A 377 16.91 25.92 5.59
C VAL A 377 16.01 24.69 5.78
N LEU A 378 14.93 24.85 6.53
CA LEU A 378 13.92 23.81 6.78
C LEU A 378 12.68 24.06 5.94
N LYS A 379 12.15 23.01 5.31
CA LYS A 379 10.91 23.06 4.52
C LYS A 379 9.93 22.01 5.04
N ALA A 380 8.74 22.45 5.41
CA ALA A 380 7.66 21.59 5.88
C ALA A 380 6.64 21.31 4.77
N VAL A 381 6.16 20.07 4.66
CA VAL A 381 5.14 19.67 3.70
C VAL A 381 4.11 18.78 4.41
N ALA A 382 2.81 19.07 4.26
CA ALA A 382 1.76 18.23 4.83
C ALA A 382 1.71 16.86 4.12
N ARG A 383 1.26 15.81 4.82
CA ARG A 383 1.27 14.45 4.27
C ARG A 383 0.27 14.32 3.11
N PRO A 384 0.68 13.85 1.91
CA PRO A 384 -0.22 13.57 0.81
C PRO A 384 -1.33 12.57 1.22
N GLY A 385 -2.58 12.88 0.89
CA GLY A 385 -3.74 12.05 1.26
C GLY A 385 -4.25 12.24 2.69
N SER A 386 -3.70 13.18 3.46
CA SER A 386 -4.23 13.58 4.77
C SER A 386 -4.82 15.00 4.74
N PRO A 387 -5.81 15.33 5.58
CA PRO A 387 -6.38 16.67 5.70
C PRO A 387 -5.54 17.65 6.53
N SER A 388 -4.33 17.25 6.94
CA SER A 388 -3.44 18.12 7.69
C SER A 388 -2.92 19.26 6.83
N VAL A 389 -2.74 20.43 7.42
CA VAL A 389 -2.09 21.58 6.78
C VAL A 389 -0.93 22.06 7.65
N PHE A 390 0.15 22.50 7.01
CA PHE A 390 1.22 23.17 7.73
C PHE A 390 0.67 24.46 8.36
N SER A 391 0.77 24.57 9.68
CA SER A 391 0.23 25.70 10.43
C SER A 391 1.28 26.75 10.69
N ARG A 392 2.39 26.39 11.33
CA ARG A 392 3.44 27.33 11.74
C ARG A 392 4.74 26.65 12.12
N TRP A 393 5.81 27.45 12.10
CA TRP A 393 7.08 27.16 12.73
C TRP A 393 7.14 27.77 14.14
N SER A 394 7.87 27.14 15.06
CA SER A 394 8.21 27.69 16.37
C SER A 394 9.60 27.22 16.84
N GLY A 395 10.11 27.79 17.93
CA GLY A 395 11.47 27.52 18.43
C GLY A 395 12.52 28.39 17.74
N ALA A 396 13.68 27.82 17.41
CA ALA A 396 14.84 28.52 16.88
C ALA A 396 14.73 29.00 15.40
N CYS A 397 13.51 29.02 14.86
CA CYS A 397 13.24 29.42 13.48
C CYS A 397 13.36 30.93 13.28
N ALA A 398 14.15 31.34 12.29
CA ALA A 398 14.27 32.72 11.82
C ALA A 398 13.80 32.86 10.36
N ASN A 399 13.38 34.08 9.98
CA ASN A 399 12.96 34.45 8.62
C ASN A 399 11.90 33.52 7.99
N VAL A 400 10.83 33.22 8.72
CA VAL A 400 9.77 32.32 8.26
C VAL A 400 9.03 32.92 7.05
N LYS A 401 8.96 32.15 5.95
CA LYS A 401 8.16 32.47 4.75
C LYS A 401 7.29 31.27 4.39
N GLY A 402 6.03 31.31 4.81
CA GLY A 402 5.11 30.20 4.64
C GLY A 402 5.63 28.94 5.34
N ASN A 403 5.80 27.85 4.57
CA ASN A 403 6.30 26.56 5.07
C ASN A 403 7.84 26.43 5.11
N VAL A 404 8.57 27.52 4.85
CA VAL A 404 10.04 27.56 4.89
C VAL A 404 10.53 28.37 6.08
N CYS A 405 11.54 27.85 6.78
CA CYS A 405 12.21 28.48 7.90
C CYS A 405 13.74 28.39 7.72
N THR A 406 14.48 29.37 8.26
CA THR A 406 15.95 29.35 8.30
C THR A 406 16.46 29.31 9.74
N VAL A 407 17.54 28.58 10.00
CA VAL A 407 18.15 28.42 11.33
C VAL A 407 19.66 28.63 11.22
N LEU A 408 20.22 29.55 12.01
CA LEU A 408 21.67 29.68 12.17
C LEU A 408 22.13 28.79 13.33
N VAL A 409 23.03 27.85 13.08
CA VAL A 409 23.52 26.89 14.08
C VAL A 409 24.73 27.48 14.83
N ASP A 410 24.48 28.19 15.92
CA ASP A 410 25.52 28.77 16.80
C ASP A 410 25.65 28.04 18.16
N ALA A 411 24.71 27.15 18.45
CA ALA A 411 24.59 26.28 19.61
C ALA A 411 23.60 25.14 19.27
N ALA A 412 23.38 24.21 20.20
CA ALA A 412 22.31 23.23 20.06
C ALA A 412 20.94 23.93 19.94
N LYS A 413 20.17 23.59 18.90
CA LYS A 413 18.90 24.27 18.58
C LYS A 413 17.76 23.29 18.38
N THR A 414 16.57 23.72 18.74
CA THR A 414 15.33 22.96 18.53
C THR A 414 14.32 23.81 17.78
N VAL A 415 13.71 23.21 16.76
CA VAL A 415 12.63 23.79 15.97
C VAL A 415 11.44 22.86 16.03
N THR A 416 10.23 23.41 16.09
CA THR A 416 9.00 22.62 16.00
C THR A 416 8.20 23.04 14.77
N ALA A 417 7.85 22.06 13.94
CA ALA A 417 6.89 22.21 12.84
C ALA A 417 5.51 21.75 13.33
N THR A 418 4.53 22.66 13.34
CA THR A 418 3.15 22.33 13.70
C THR A 418 2.33 22.13 12.43
N PHE A 419 1.75 20.94 12.30
CA PHE A 419 0.76 20.55 11.30
C PHE A 419 -0.58 20.44 12.01
N ALA A 420 -1.45 21.40 11.76
CA ALA A 420 -2.79 21.39 12.33
C ALA A 420 -3.74 20.71 11.35
N TYR A 421 -4.68 19.95 11.89
CA TYR A 421 -5.95 19.80 11.18
C TYR A 421 -6.64 21.16 11.21
N PRO A 422 -7.32 21.59 10.14
CA PRO A 422 -8.25 22.70 10.22
C PRO A 422 -9.12 22.52 11.48
N PRO A 423 -9.37 23.57 12.28
CA PRO A 423 -10.09 23.44 13.55
C PRO A 423 -11.38 22.69 13.29
N LEU A 424 -11.55 21.51 13.89
CA LEU A 424 -12.62 20.52 13.64
C LEU A 424 -13.74 21.13 12.81
N GLN A 425 -13.53 21.17 11.48
CA GLN A 425 -14.51 21.74 10.59
C GLN A 425 -15.67 20.77 10.67
N SER A 426 -16.80 21.32 11.10
CA SER A 426 -18.10 20.69 11.22
C SER A 426 -18.17 19.45 10.35
N ALA A 427 -18.25 18.27 10.97
CA ALA A 427 -18.39 17.03 10.21
C ALA A 427 -19.59 17.23 9.27
N LEU A 428 -19.32 17.25 7.96
CA LEU A 428 -20.32 17.54 6.94
C LEU A 428 -21.02 16.24 6.61
N PHE A 429 -22.34 16.23 6.69
CA PHE A 429 -23.13 15.05 6.42
C PHE A 429 -23.39 14.93 4.93
N LEU A 430 -22.93 13.82 4.34
CA LEU A 430 -23.38 13.37 3.05
C LEU A 430 -24.52 12.37 3.26
N SER A 431 -25.72 12.76 2.84
CA SER A 431 -26.90 11.89 2.82
C SER A 431 -27.17 11.43 1.39
N VAL A 432 -27.17 10.12 1.15
CA VAL A 432 -27.57 9.54 -0.14
C VAL A 432 -28.97 8.99 -0.02
N ARG A 433 -29.88 9.57 -0.80
CA ARG A 433 -31.28 9.14 -0.91
C ARG A 433 -31.44 8.29 -2.16
N ILE A 434 -32.12 7.16 -2.03
CA ILE A 434 -32.45 6.30 -3.17
C ILE A 434 -33.92 6.51 -3.51
N GLU A 435 -34.24 6.63 -4.79
CA GLU A 435 -35.61 6.57 -5.31
C GLU A 435 -35.69 5.44 -6.36
N GLY A 436 -36.64 4.51 -6.21
CA GLY A 436 -36.71 3.31 -7.03
C GLY A 436 -35.77 2.18 -6.57
N GLN A 437 -35.51 1.21 -7.45
CA GLN A 437 -34.72 0.00 -7.12
C GLN A 437 -33.29 0.08 -7.68
N GLY A 438 -32.32 0.19 -6.77
CA GLY A 438 -30.89 0.20 -7.09
C GLY A 438 -30.03 0.30 -5.83
N ILE A 439 -28.71 0.25 -6.03
CA ILE A 439 -27.68 0.39 -4.99
C ILE A 439 -26.73 1.50 -5.40
N VAL A 440 -26.29 2.31 -4.44
CA VAL A 440 -25.23 3.30 -4.58
C VAL A 440 -24.08 2.90 -3.67
N THR A 441 -22.87 2.89 -4.22
CA THR A 441 -21.62 2.62 -3.49
C THR A 441 -20.65 3.77 -3.68
N ALA A 442 -19.88 4.11 -2.64
CA ALA A 442 -18.75 5.03 -2.74
C ALA A 442 -17.43 4.29 -2.97
N ASP A 443 -16.41 5.02 -3.44
CA ASP A 443 -15.04 4.53 -3.64
C ASP A 443 -14.27 4.27 -2.34
N ASP A 444 -14.72 4.83 -1.22
CA ASP A 444 -14.20 4.56 0.13
C ASP A 444 -14.79 3.30 0.79
N GLU A 445 -15.77 2.66 0.14
CA GLU A 445 -16.56 1.53 0.65
C GLU A 445 -17.36 1.82 1.96
N GLU A 446 -17.32 3.05 2.47
CA GLU A 446 -18.01 3.43 3.72
C GLU A 446 -19.50 3.75 3.49
N ILE A 447 -19.85 4.14 2.26
CA ILE A 447 -21.22 4.36 1.80
C ILE A 447 -21.62 3.20 0.89
N THR A 448 -22.59 2.40 1.36
CA THR A 448 -23.35 1.45 0.54
C THR A 448 -24.82 1.57 0.91
N CYS A 449 -25.63 2.04 -0.04
CA CYS A 449 -27.00 2.50 0.21
C CYS A 449 -27.91 1.95 -0.88
N GLY A 450 -29.12 1.52 -0.54
CA GLY A 450 -29.99 0.82 -1.49
C GLY A 450 -30.71 -0.35 -0.86
N LEU A 451 -31.09 -1.32 -1.69
CA LEU A 451 -31.90 -2.46 -1.27
C LEU A 451 -31.09 -3.50 -0.50
N SER A 452 -31.28 -3.55 0.82
CA SER A 452 -31.00 -4.73 1.65
C SER A 452 -32.32 -5.47 1.90
N GLY A 453 -32.67 -6.44 1.06
CA GLY A 453 -33.97 -7.10 1.13
C GLY A 453 -35.11 -6.22 0.62
N ALA A 454 -36.20 -6.08 1.38
CA ALA A 454 -37.41 -5.32 0.98
C ALA A 454 -37.44 -3.86 1.48
N VAL A 455 -36.39 -3.40 2.17
CA VAL A 455 -36.35 -2.05 2.75
C VAL A 455 -35.44 -1.14 1.92
N GLN A 456 -35.95 0.04 1.58
CA GLN A 456 -35.18 1.09 0.93
C GLN A 456 -34.32 1.80 1.97
N GLN A 457 -33.01 1.56 1.94
CA GLN A 457 -32.08 2.14 2.91
C GLN A 457 -31.40 3.38 2.32
N ASN A 458 -31.81 4.55 2.79
CA ASN A 458 -31.00 5.76 2.69
C ASN A 458 -29.85 5.66 3.69
N CYS A 459 -28.74 6.31 3.38
CA CYS A 459 -27.57 6.33 4.25
C CYS A 459 -27.10 7.77 4.46
N ALA A 460 -26.48 8.01 5.60
CA ALA A 460 -25.81 9.25 5.89
C ALA A 460 -24.47 8.94 6.52
N ARG A 461 -23.42 9.61 6.07
CA ARG A 461 -22.06 9.49 6.61
C ARG A 461 -21.47 10.89 6.77
N ALA A 462 -20.71 11.06 7.84
CA ALA A 462 -20.03 12.31 8.10
C ALA A 462 -18.63 12.29 7.46
N TYR A 463 -18.31 13.35 6.74
CA TYR A 463 -17.03 13.55 6.09
C TYR A 463 -16.43 14.89 6.51
N ILE A 464 -15.11 14.99 6.42
CA ILE A 464 -14.40 16.25 6.63
C ILE A 464 -14.51 17.16 5.40
N TYR A 465 -14.44 18.48 5.62
CA TYR A 465 -14.44 19.47 4.55
C TYR A 465 -13.30 19.22 3.54
N GLY A 466 -13.58 19.42 2.26
CA GLY A 466 -12.67 19.20 1.14
C GLY A 466 -12.56 17.75 0.66
N THR A 467 -13.12 16.77 1.38
CA THR A 467 -13.12 15.37 0.92
C THR A 467 -13.83 15.26 -0.42
N THR A 468 -13.20 14.56 -1.36
CA THR A 468 -13.79 14.22 -2.66
C THR A 468 -14.12 12.74 -2.73
N LEU A 469 -15.36 12.41 -3.09
CA LEU A 469 -15.87 11.03 -3.18
C LEU A 469 -16.40 10.75 -4.58
N SER A 470 -16.36 9.48 -4.98
CA SER A 470 -16.95 9.00 -6.22
C SER A 470 -18.08 8.02 -5.92
N LEU A 471 -19.33 8.44 -6.12
CA LEU A 471 -20.51 7.60 -5.96
C LEU A 471 -20.85 6.91 -7.29
N VAL A 472 -21.09 5.60 -7.23
CA VAL A 472 -21.48 4.77 -8.37
C VAL A 472 -22.90 4.24 -8.14
N ALA A 473 -23.80 4.49 -9.09
CA ALA A 473 -25.15 3.95 -9.07
C ALA A 473 -25.24 2.65 -9.89
N ASN A 474 -25.71 1.59 -9.24
CA ASN A 474 -25.88 0.25 -9.78
C ASN A 474 -27.38 -0.12 -9.76
N PRO A 475 -28.06 -0.11 -10.93
CA PRO A 475 -29.48 -0.46 -10.99
C PRO A 475 -29.73 -1.96 -10.73
N ALA A 476 -30.88 -2.28 -10.13
CA ALA A 476 -31.34 -3.67 -9.97
C ALA A 476 -31.75 -4.29 -11.34
N PRO A 477 -31.85 -5.63 -11.48
CA PRO A 477 -32.09 -6.30 -12.78
C PRO A 477 -33.35 -5.86 -13.55
N SER A 478 -34.39 -5.35 -12.88
CA SER A 478 -35.63 -4.85 -13.49
C SER A 478 -35.72 -3.32 -13.52
N SER A 479 -34.62 -2.64 -13.26
CA SER A 479 -34.54 -1.19 -13.11
C SER A 479 -33.40 -0.63 -13.95
N GLN A 480 -33.48 0.65 -14.28
CA GLN A 480 -32.42 1.39 -14.94
C GLN A 480 -32.10 2.65 -14.15
N PHE A 481 -30.84 3.06 -14.17
CA PHE A 481 -30.42 4.31 -13.57
C PHE A 481 -30.92 5.48 -14.43
N PHE A 482 -31.72 6.36 -13.84
CA PHE A 482 -32.30 7.51 -14.52
C PHE A 482 -31.43 8.76 -14.39
N GLY A 483 -30.79 8.93 -13.23
CA GLY A 483 -29.89 10.06 -13.01
C GLY A 483 -29.67 10.39 -11.54
N TRP A 484 -28.68 11.25 -11.31
CA TRP A 484 -28.42 11.87 -10.02
C TRP A 484 -29.22 13.16 -9.88
N GLY A 485 -29.65 13.47 -8.65
CA GLY A 485 -30.20 14.77 -8.29
C GLY A 485 -29.10 15.83 -8.11
N SER A 486 -29.43 16.92 -7.44
CA SER A 486 -28.47 17.97 -7.08
C SER A 486 -27.45 17.49 -6.05
N GLY A 487 -26.23 18.02 -6.07
CA GLY A 487 -25.20 17.78 -5.06
C GLY A 487 -23.93 17.09 -5.59
N CYS A 488 -23.97 16.56 -6.80
CA CYS A 488 -22.78 16.14 -7.52
C CYS A 488 -22.01 17.38 -8.04
N ALA A 489 -20.70 17.41 -7.85
CA ALA A 489 -19.81 18.37 -8.48
C ALA A 489 -19.67 18.09 -9.98
N THR A 490 -19.53 16.81 -10.36
CA THR A 490 -19.57 16.36 -11.75
C THR A 490 -20.32 15.05 -11.88
N ILE A 491 -20.97 14.84 -13.02
CA ILE A 491 -21.71 13.63 -13.36
C ILE A 491 -21.16 13.07 -14.67
N TYR A 492 -20.84 11.77 -14.66
CA TYR A 492 -20.47 11.02 -15.86
C TYR A 492 -21.22 9.69 -15.85
N GLN A 493 -22.28 9.58 -16.66
CA GLN A 493 -23.16 8.40 -16.70
C GLN A 493 -23.72 8.07 -15.30
N ASN A 494 -23.39 6.90 -14.75
CA ASN A 494 -23.80 6.45 -13.42
C ASN A 494 -22.82 6.85 -12.30
N LEU A 495 -21.77 7.62 -12.62
CA LEU A 495 -20.79 8.15 -11.66
C LEU A 495 -21.14 9.59 -11.27
N CYS A 496 -21.16 9.86 -9.97
CA CYS A 496 -21.30 11.19 -9.38
C CYS A 496 -20.08 11.49 -8.51
N ARG A 497 -19.31 12.52 -8.85
CA ARG A 497 -18.24 13.01 -7.98
C ARG A 497 -18.77 14.10 -7.07
N VAL A 498 -18.40 14.03 -5.80
CA VAL A 498 -18.86 14.95 -4.75
C VAL A 498 -17.62 15.57 -4.11
N MET A 499 -17.66 16.88 -3.85
CA MET A 499 -16.70 17.56 -2.98
C MET A 499 -17.45 18.08 -1.77
N MET A 500 -17.03 17.69 -0.57
CA MET A 500 -17.70 18.07 0.67
C MET A 500 -17.28 19.49 1.08
N ASP A 501 -18.07 20.49 0.70
CA ASP A 501 -17.91 21.90 1.07
C ASP A 501 -19.02 22.42 2.00
N ALA A 502 -20.13 21.67 2.11
CA ALA A 502 -21.24 21.84 3.03
C ALA A 502 -21.94 20.47 3.24
N ASP A 503 -22.96 20.42 4.10
CA ASP A 503 -23.86 19.27 4.16
C ASP A 503 -24.55 19.08 2.81
N LYS A 504 -24.55 17.85 2.28
CA LYS A 504 -25.11 17.53 0.97
C LYS A 504 -26.09 16.37 1.07
N THR A 505 -27.21 16.52 0.37
CA THR A 505 -28.14 15.41 0.11
C THR A 505 -28.15 15.13 -1.39
N ILE A 506 -27.79 13.92 -1.78
CA ILE A 506 -27.74 13.47 -3.16
C ILE A 506 -28.78 12.38 -3.37
N THR A 507 -29.66 12.57 -4.36
CA THR A 507 -30.67 11.56 -4.71
C THR A 507 -30.21 10.76 -5.92
N ALA A 508 -30.18 9.44 -5.83
CA ALA A 508 -30.04 8.56 -6.98
C ALA A 508 -31.43 8.06 -7.40
N THR A 509 -31.84 8.37 -8.63
CA THR A 509 -33.14 7.96 -9.15
C THR A 509 -32.98 6.76 -10.08
N PHE A 510 -33.75 5.71 -9.79
CA PHE A 510 -33.86 4.51 -10.57
C PHE A 510 -35.31 4.36 -11.05
N ARG A 511 -35.51 3.98 -12.30
CA ARG A 511 -36.84 3.74 -12.88
C ARG A 511 -36.95 2.29 -13.32
N GLU A 512 -38.11 1.68 -13.08
CA GLU A 512 -38.37 0.34 -13.59
C GLU A 512 -38.27 0.31 -15.12
N ILE A 513 -37.64 -0.73 -15.65
CA ILE A 513 -37.61 -0.99 -17.08
C ILE A 513 -38.98 -1.61 -17.45
N PRO A 514 -39.76 -1.01 -18.36
CA PRO A 514 -41.03 -1.57 -18.79
C PRO A 514 -40.85 -3.00 -19.30
N GLN A 515 -41.35 -3.98 -18.55
CA GLN A 515 -41.25 -5.39 -18.92
C GLN A 515 -42.39 -5.73 -19.87
N LYS A 516 -42.08 -6.04 -21.13
CA LYS A 516 -43.07 -6.55 -22.09
C LYS A 516 -43.27 -8.07 -21.95
N LYS A 517 -44.49 -8.56 -22.16
CA LYS A 517 -44.88 -9.98 -22.21
C LYS A 517 -45.73 -10.24 -23.45
N THR A 518 -45.42 -11.32 -24.15
CA THR A 518 -46.12 -11.72 -25.37
C THR A 518 -47.37 -12.54 -25.04
N LEU A 519 -48.51 -12.16 -25.64
CA LEU A 519 -49.73 -12.97 -25.70
C LEU A 519 -49.89 -13.50 -27.12
N THR A 520 -50.04 -14.82 -27.24
CA THR A 520 -50.29 -15.49 -28.52
C THR A 520 -51.63 -16.19 -28.50
N VAL A 521 -52.45 -15.95 -29.52
CA VAL A 521 -53.77 -16.56 -29.70
C VAL A 521 -53.74 -17.49 -30.91
N VAL A 522 -54.31 -18.69 -30.76
CA VAL A 522 -54.44 -19.67 -31.84
C VAL A 522 -55.91 -20.00 -32.02
N SER A 523 -56.45 -19.76 -33.20
CA SER A 523 -57.85 -20.06 -33.55
C SER A 523 -57.95 -21.34 -34.39
N TYR A 524 -58.81 -22.27 -33.98
CA TYR A 524 -59.14 -23.48 -34.72
C TYR A 524 -60.58 -23.42 -35.23
N GLY A 525 -60.79 -23.74 -36.50
CA GLY A 525 -62.12 -23.71 -37.14
C GLY A 525 -62.52 -22.32 -37.65
N PRO A 526 -63.74 -22.16 -38.16
CA PRO A 526 -64.20 -20.93 -38.80
C PRO A 526 -64.68 -19.92 -37.76
N GLY A 527 -63.77 -19.05 -37.34
CA GLY A 527 -64.02 -17.96 -36.42
C GLY A 527 -62.79 -17.10 -36.24
N SER A 528 -62.99 -15.93 -35.63
CA SER A 528 -61.94 -14.95 -35.35
C SER A 528 -61.91 -14.61 -33.86
N VAL A 529 -60.82 -14.01 -33.41
CA VAL A 529 -60.68 -13.52 -32.03
C VAL A 529 -60.23 -12.08 -32.09
N LYS A 530 -60.88 -11.21 -31.31
CA LYS A 530 -60.51 -9.80 -31.17
C LYS A 530 -60.21 -9.46 -29.71
N SER A 531 -59.20 -8.64 -29.46
CA SER A 531 -58.97 -8.05 -28.14
C SER A 531 -59.67 -6.69 -28.00
N ALA A 532 -60.28 -6.43 -26.85
CA ALA A 532 -60.91 -5.14 -26.56
C ALA A 532 -59.88 -4.00 -26.39
N THR A 533 -58.69 -4.32 -25.89
CA THR A 533 -57.56 -3.38 -25.71
C THR A 533 -56.80 -3.08 -27.01
N GLY A 534 -57.24 -3.64 -28.15
CA GLY A 534 -56.53 -3.60 -29.42
C GLY A 534 -55.33 -4.55 -29.47
N GLY A 535 -54.79 -4.79 -30.66
CA GLY A 535 -53.53 -5.52 -30.87
C GLY A 535 -53.63 -7.03 -31.11
N ILE A 536 -54.77 -7.69 -30.90
CA ILE A 536 -55.00 -9.07 -31.36
C ILE A 536 -56.24 -9.10 -32.26
N ILE A 537 -56.04 -9.50 -33.51
CA ILE A 537 -57.09 -9.68 -34.52
C ILE A 537 -56.76 -10.96 -35.29
N CYS A 538 -57.10 -12.11 -34.72
CA CYS A 538 -56.91 -13.39 -35.39
C CYS A 538 -57.95 -13.59 -36.49
N PRO A 539 -57.58 -14.14 -37.66
CA PRO A 539 -56.29 -14.80 -37.95
C PRO A 539 -55.17 -13.88 -38.48
N SER A 540 -55.43 -12.60 -38.75
CA SER A 540 -54.45 -11.70 -39.39
C SER A 540 -53.28 -11.28 -38.50
N ASP A 541 -53.51 -11.08 -37.20
CA ASP A 541 -52.50 -10.71 -36.21
C ASP A 541 -52.83 -11.37 -34.87
N CYS A 542 -52.08 -12.41 -34.53
CA CYS A 542 -52.38 -13.32 -33.43
C CYS A 542 -51.38 -13.25 -32.28
N ALA A 543 -50.38 -12.37 -32.35
CA ALA A 543 -49.36 -12.25 -31.32
C ALA A 543 -49.02 -10.79 -31.05
N LYS A 544 -49.08 -10.38 -29.79
CA LYS A 544 -48.78 -8.99 -29.39
C LYS A 544 -48.08 -8.93 -28.05
N GLU A 545 -47.20 -7.95 -27.91
CA GLU A 545 -46.55 -7.62 -26.64
C GLU A 545 -47.35 -6.58 -25.85
N TYR A 546 -47.51 -6.84 -24.56
CA TYR A 546 -48.17 -5.96 -23.60
C TYR A 546 -47.26 -5.72 -22.40
N ASP A 547 -47.49 -4.65 -21.65
CA ASP A 547 -46.79 -4.44 -20.38
C ASP A 547 -47.14 -5.54 -19.38
N LYS A 548 -46.17 -6.00 -18.60
CA LYS A 548 -46.36 -6.97 -17.53
C LYS A 548 -47.47 -6.48 -16.58
N GLY A 549 -48.39 -7.37 -16.24
CA GLY A 549 -49.55 -7.06 -15.39
C GLY A 549 -50.77 -6.54 -16.17
N SER A 550 -50.64 -6.27 -17.48
CA SER A 550 -51.79 -5.90 -18.32
C SER A 550 -52.87 -7.00 -18.31
N ALA A 551 -54.12 -6.57 -18.29
CA ALA A 551 -55.28 -7.44 -18.48
C ALA A 551 -55.85 -7.25 -19.90
N VAL A 552 -55.85 -8.32 -20.70
CA VAL A 552 -56.34 -8.30 -22.09
C VAL A 552 -57.60 -9.14 -22.19
N THR A 553 -58.71 -8.53 -22.59
CA THR A 553 -59.99 -9.25 -22.80
C THR A 553 -60.12 -9.70 -24.25
N LEU A 554 -60.19 -11.01 -24.46
CA LEU A 554 -60.38 -11.67 -25.75
C LEU A 554 -61.84 -12.03 -25.96
N THR A 555 -62.40 -11.62 -27.09
CA THR A 555 -63.78 -11.92 -27.50
C THR A 555 -63.76 -12.85 -28.71
N PRO A 556 -64.45 -14.00 -28.66
CA PRO A 556 -64.57 -14.88 -29.81
C PRO A 556 -65.66 -14.37 -30.75
N VAL A 557 -65.40 -14.39 -32.05
CA VAL A 557 -66.36 -14.00 -33.08
C VAL A 557 -66.50 -15.17 -34.05
N PRO A 558 -67.49 -16.06 -33.85
CA PRO A 558 -67.77 -17.13 -34.79
C PRO A 558 -68.06 -16.56 -36.17
N GLN A 559 -67.56 -17.22 -37.22
CA GLN A 559 -68.04 -16.95 -38.56
C GLN A 559 -69.52 -17.38 -38.67
N ALA A 560 -70.24 -16.82 -39.63
CA ALA A 560 -71.60 -17.26 -39.93
C ALA A 560 -71.63 -18.80 -40.12
N GLY A 561 -72.65 -19.45 -39.55
CA GLY A 561 -72.80 -20.91 -39.54
C GLY A 561 -71.93 -21.64 -38.52
N ALA A 562 -71.05 -20.95 -37.80
CA ALA A 562 -70.19 -21.55 -36.79
C ALA A 562 -70.65 -21.23 -35.36
N THR A 563 -70.29 -22.11 -34.43
CA THR A 563 -70.45 -21.91 -32.98
C THR A 563 -69.08 -21.88 -32.30
N PHE A 564 -68.96 -21.08 -31.24
CA PHE A 564 -67.79 -21.07 -30.38
C PHE A 564 -67.88 -22.19 -29.35
N LEU A 565 -66.94 -23.12 -29.39
CA LEU A 565 -66.91 -24.27 -28.47
C LEU A 565 -66.31 -23.91 -27.11
N GLY A 566 -65.48 -22.86 -27.06
CA GLY A 566 -64.83 -22.41 -25.84
C GLY A 566 -63.32 -22.24 -25.97
N TRP A 567 -62.72 -21.72 -24.90
CA TRP A 567 -61.29 -21.45 -24.78
C TRP A 567 -60.50 -22.64 -24.21
N LYS A 568 -59.20 -22.68 -24.52
CA LYS A 568 -58.18 -23.52 -23.85
C LYS A 568 -56.90 -22.71 -23.58
N GLY A 569 -55.99 -23.27 -22.79
CA GLY A 569 -54.72 -22.65 -22.41
C GLY A 569 -54.89 -21.71 -21.22
N ALA A 570 -54.49 -20.44 -21.37
CA ALA A 570 -54.65 -19.42 -20.33
C ALA A 570 -56.11 -18.99 -20.08
N CYS A 571 -57.04 -19.44 -20.92
CA CYS A 571 -58.48 -19.17 -20.84
C CYS A 571 -59.30 -20.46 -20.73
N LYS A 572 -60.51 -20.36 -20.17
CA LYS A 572 -61.48 -21.45 -20.04
C LYS A 572 -62.91 -20.92 -20.21
N GLY A 573 -63.86 -21.79 -20.51
CA GLY A 573 -65.28 -21.44 -20.69
C GLY A 573 -65.61 -20.93 -22.09
N GLN A 574 -66.81 -20.40 -22.26
CA GLN A 574 -67.35 -19.89 -23.53
C GLN A 574 -67.52 -18.37 -23.57
N GLU A 575 -67.47 -17.71 -22.41
CA GLU A 575 -67.56 -16.25 -22.28
C GLU A 575 -66.26 -15.55 -22.75
N PRO A 576 -66.31 -14.23 -23.06
CA PRO A 576 -65.10 -13.44 -23.26
C PRO A 576 -64.08 -13.65 -22.14
N CYS A 577 -62.81 -13.82 -22.50
CA CYS A 577 -61.76 -14.20 -21.54
C CYS A 577 -60.82 -13.03 -21.21
N ALA A 578 -60.72 -12.66 -19.94
CA ALA A 578 -59.70 -11.73 -19.44
C ALA A 578 -58.40 -12.48 -19.10
N VAL A 579 -57.29 -12.10 -19.75
CA VAL A 579 -55.96 -12.68 -19.55
C VAL A 579 -55.04 -11.69 -18.86
N SER A 580 -54.58 -12.02 -17.66
CA SER A 580 -53.54 -11.26 -16.95
C SER A 580 -52.12 -11.69 -17.40
N LEU A 581 -51.32 -10.76 -17.88
CA LEU A 581 -49.98 -11.02 -18.45
C LEU A 581 -48.83 -10.79 -17.46
N GLU A 582 -48.70 -11.68 -16.48
CA GLU A 582 -47.50 -11.74 -15.62
C GLU A 582 -46.28 -12.39 -16.29
N ARG A 583 -46.56 -13.27 -17.25
CA ARG A 583 -45.61 -14.01 -18.08
C ARG A 583 -46.20 -14.16 -19.48
N ALA A 584 -45.39 -14.60 -20.45
CA ALA A 584 -45.91 -14.94 -21.77
C ALA A 584 -46.97 -16.04 -21.67
N ARG A 585 -48.05 -15.93 -22.46
CA ARG A 585 -49.19 -16.86 -22.39
C ARG A 585 -49.72 -17.22 -23.78
N PHE A 586 -50.30 -18.42 -23.87
CA PHE A 586 -51.00 -18.93 -25.04
C PHE A 586 -52.49 -19.13 -24.74
N VAL A 587 -53.34 -18.70 -25.66
CA VAL A 587 -54.79 -18.92 -25.63
C VAL A 587 -55.24 -19.59 -26.91
N TYR A 588 -56.08 -20.61 -26.79
CA TYR A 588 -56.62 -21.32 -27.95
C TYR A 588 -58.13 -21.11 -28.01
N ALA A 589 -58.63 -20.63 -29.15
CA ALA A 589 -60.05 -20.47 -29.44
C ALA A 589 -60.50 -21.60 -30.36
N ARG A 590 -61.63 -22.24 -30.06
CA ARG A 590 -62.15 -23.35 -30.87
C ARG A 590 -63.54 -23.01 -31.40
N PHE A 591 -63.68 -23.09 -32.71
CA PHE A 591 -64.92 -22.89 -33.44
C PHE A 591 -65.27 -24.17 -34.21
N ARG A 592 -66.57 -24.36 -34.48
CA ARG A 592 -67.06 -25.49 -35.27
C ARG A 592 -68.26 -25.06 -36.10
N LEU A 593 -68.30 -25.44 -37.38
CA LEU A 593 -69.50 -25.28 -38.20
C LEU A 593 -70.64 -26.13 -37.63
N VAL A 594 -71.80 -25.50 -37.51
CA VAL A 594 -73.06 -26.19 -37.25
C VAL A 594 -73.67 -26.46 -38.62
N ASN A 595 -73.95 -27.74 -38.90
CA ASN A 595 -74.56 -28.16 -40.16
C ASN A 595 -76.00 -28.61 -39.90
N ALA A 596 -76.87 -28.33 -40.87
CA ALA A 596 -78.20 -28.91 -41.01
C ALA A 596 -78.28 -29.72 -42.30
N THR A 597 -79.10 -30.77 -42.29
CA THR A 597 -79.25 -31.68 -43.41
C THR A 597 -80.33 -31.18 -44.37
N LEU A 598 -79.98 -31.03 -45.65
CA LEU A 598 -80.95 -30.82 -46.72
C LEU A 598 -81.21 -32.16 -47.42
N SER A 599 -82.47 -32.61 -47.37
CA SER A 599 -82.92 -33.82 -48.03
C SER A 599 -83.85 -33.51 -49.20
N ALA A 600 -83.46 -33.90 -50.41
CA ALA A 600 -84.30 -33.80 -51.59
C ALA A 600 -84.92 -35.16 -51.93
N ALA A 601 -86.18 -35.18 -52.34
CA ALA A 601 -86.85 -36.31 -52.94
C ALA A 601 -87.35 -35.94 -54.34
N LYS A 602 -87.73 -36.95 -55.13
CA LYS A 602 -88.32 -36.74 -56.45
C LYS A 602 -89.51 -37.67 -56.67
N LYS A 603 -90.55 -37.15 -57.30
CA LYS A 603 -91.67 -37.92 -57.87
C LYS A 603 -91.60 -37.78 -59.39
N GLY A 604 -91.61 -38.88 -60.13
CA GLY A 604 -91.37 -38.89 -61.58
C GLY A 604 -89.88 -38.93 -61.95
N PHE A 605 -89.54 -38.69 -63.23
CA PHE A 605 -88.18 -38.83 -63.74
C PHE A 605 -87.49 -37.48 -63.99
N GLY A 606 -86.43 -37.24 -63.24
CA GLY A 606 -85.60 -36.04 -63.33
C GLY A 606 -84.45 -36.07 -62.33
N THR A 607 -83.70 -34.99 -62.27
CA THR A 607 -82.61 -34.77 -61.31
C THR A 607 -82.82 -33.46 -60.55
N VAL A 608 -82.41 -33.44 -59.28
CA VAL A 608 -82.32 -32.22 -58.48
C VAL A 608 -80.85 -31.97 -58.17
N THR A 609 -80.34 -30.79 -58.46
CA THR A 609 -78.97 -30.37 -58.15
C THR A 609 -78.97 -29.15 -57.24
N SER A 610 -77.84 -28.84 -56.61
CA SER A 610 -77.69 -27.74 -55.64
C SER A 610 -76.53 -26.83 -55.99
N ILE A 611 -76.64 -25.56 -55.59
CA ILE A 611 -75.56 -24.58 -55.52
C ILE A 611 -75.58 -23.96 -54.11
N PRO A 612 -74.49 -24.04 -53.34
CA PRO A 612 -73.24 -24.75 -53.65
C PRO A 612 -73.40 -26.27 -53.84
N ALA A 613 -72.54 -26.84 -54.68
CA ALA A 613 -72.64 -28.23 -55.12
C ALA A 613 -72.47 -29.22 -53.96
N GLY A 614 -73.28 -30.28 -53.96
CA GLY A 614 -73.18 -31.38 -53.00
C GLY A 614 -74.35 -32.35 -53.13
N LEU A 615 -75.56 -31.81 -53.24
CA LEU A 615 -76.79 -32.56 -53.45
C LEU A 615 -77.05 -32.75 -54.95
N VAL A 616 -77.13 -34.01 -55.38
CA VAL A 616 -77.50 -34.46 -56.73
C VAL A 616 -78.49 -35.62 -56.60
N CYS A 617 -79.76 -35.29 -56.42
CA CYS A 617 -80.78 -36.29 -56.16
C CYS A 617 -81.14 -37.06 -57.43
N GLY A 618 -80.61 -38.27 -57.45
CA GLY A 618 -80.30 -39.15 -58.57
C GLY A 618 -79.40 -40.25 -58.02
N ASN A 619 -78.39 -39.83 -57.25
CA ASN A 619 -77.53 -40.69 -56.42
C ASN A 619 -77.47 -40.22 -54.96
N VAL A 620 -77.18 -38.94 -54.69
CA VAL A 620 -77.02 -38.38 -53.34
C VAL A 620 -78.14 -37.38 -53.07
N CYS A 621 -79.12 -37.81 -52.26
CA CYS A 621 -80.34 -37.05 -51.98
C CYS A 621 -80.34 -36.37 -50.60
N SER A 622 -79.32 -36.57 -49.77
CA SER A 622 -79.23 -35.97 -48.44
C SER A 622 -77.81 -35.49 -48.16
N VAL A 623 -77.65 -34.20 -47.86
CA VAL A 623 -76.34 -33.56 -47.69
C VAL A 623 -76.39 -32.54 -46.55
N PRO A 624 -75.39 -32.53 -45.65
CA PRO A 624 -75.26 -31.48 -44.63
C PRO A 624 -74.70 -30.19 -45.23
N TYR A 625 -75.35 -29.07 -44.92
CA TYR A 625 -74.92 -27.72 -45.24
C TYR A 625 -74.85 -26.87 -43.96
N PRO A 626 -73.90 -25.92 -43.82
CA PRO A 626 -73.89 -24.96 -42.72
C PRO A 626 -75.26 -24.29 -42.50
N THR A 627 -75.66 -24.10 -41.24
CA THR A 627 -76.99 -23.61 -40.83
C THR A 627 -77.27 -22.14 -41.16
N ASP A 628 -76.38 -21.44 -41.82
CA ASP A 628 -76.54 -20.04 -42.27
C ASP A 628 -76.53 -19.93 -43.81
N MET A 629 -76.30 -21.06 -44.48
CA MET A 629 -76.08 -21.12 -45.92
C MET A 629 -77.40 -21.03 -46.67
N VAL A 630 -77.42 -20.23 -47.73
CA VAL A 630 -78.48 -20.28 -48.73
C VAL A 630 -78.11 -21.36 -49.75
N VAL A 631 -78.94 -22.39 -49.90
CA VAL A 631 -78.76 -23.44 -50.90
C VAL A 631 -79.79 -23.24 -52.02
N THR A 632 -79.33 -23.06 -53.25
CA THR A 632 -80.21 -22.96 -54.43
C THR A 632 -80.30 -24.31 -55.12
N LEU A 633 -81.52 -24.83 -55.28
CA LEU A 633 -81.83 -26.08 -55.94
C LEU A 633 -82.34 -25.86 -57.37
N TYR A 634 -81.96 -26.77 -58.26
CA TYR A 634 -82.37 -26.79 -59.66
C TYR A 634 -82.96 -28.16 -60.00
N ALA A 635 -84.21 -28.17 -60.46
CA ALA A 635 -84.88 -29.36 -60.97
C ALA A 635 -84.72 -29.43 -62.50
N THR A 636 -84.12 -30.51 -62.99
CA THR A 636 -83.93 -30.78 -64.42
C THR A 636 -84.76 -32.01 -64.80
N PRO A 637 -85.85 -31.85 -65.57
CA PRO A 637 -86.64 -32.98 -66.07
C PRO A 637 -85.82 -33.88 -67.00
N LEU A 638 -86.04 -35.18 -66.95
CA LEU A 638 -85.50 -36.10 -67.97
C LEU A 638 -86.30 -35.96 -69.29
N LYS A 639 -85.75 -36.42 -70.41
CA LYS A 639 -86.44 -36.44 -71.71
C LYS A 639 -87.82 -37.11 -71.59
N GLY A 640 -88.87 -36.42 -72.03
CA GLY A 640 -90.27 -36.87 -71.93
C GLY A 640 -90.96 -36.53 -70.60
N GLN A 641 -90.35 -35.69 -69.76
CA GLN A 641 -90.95 -35.17 -68.53
C GLN A 641 -90.93 -33.64 -68.52
N THR A 642 -91.82 -33.05 -67.73
CA THR A 642 -91.84 -31.61 -67.39
C THR A 642 -91.76 -31.44 -65.88
N PHE A 643 -91.11 -30.37 -65.41
CA PHE A 643 -91.13 -30.02 -63.99
C PHE A 643 -92.49 -29.41 -63.67
N ALA A 644 -93.21 -29.98 -62.72
CA ALA A 644 -94.53 -29.52 -62.34
C ALA A 644 -94.45 -28.52 -61.17
N ARG A 645 -93.86 -28.93 -60.04
CA ARG A 645 -93.74 -28.07 -58.85
C ARG A 645 -92.78 -28.63 -57.80
N TRP A 646 -92.38 -27.77 -56.87
CA TRP A 646 -91.78 -28.16 -55.60
C TRP A 646 -92.86 -28.45 -54.54
N GLU A 647 -92.59 -29.42 -53.67
CA GLU A 647 -93.32 -29.70 -52.42
C GLU A 647 -92.33 -29.72 -51.24
N GLY A 648 -92.75 -29.39 -50.03
CA GLY A 648 -91.89 -29.46 -48.83
C GLY A 648 -91.60 -28.09 -48.22
N ALA A 649 -90.33 -27.85 -47.85
CA ALA A 649 -89.86 -26.68 -47.09
C ALA A 649 -90.57 -25.38 -47.49
N ASP A 650 -90.93 -24.56 -46.50
CA ASP A 650 -91.88 -23.45 -46.65
C ASP A 650 -91.54 -22.45 -47.75
N GLU A 651 -90.24 -22.32 -48.05
CA GLU A 651 -89.66 -21.42 -49.06
C GLU A 651 -89.65 -22.03 -50.48
N CYS A 652 -89.78 -23.36 -50.62
CA CYS A 652 -89.87 -24.08 -51.91
C CYS A 652 -91.30 -24.46 -52.27
N LYS A 653 -92.10 -23.45 -52.65
CA LYS A 653 -93.47 -23.64 -53.16
C LYS A 653 -93.60 -22.90 -54.49
N GLY A 654 -93.92 -23.62 -55.56
CA GLY A 654 -94.11 -23.02 -56.88
C GLY A 654 -93.72 -23.91 -58.05
N THR A 655 -93.89 -23.39 -59.27
CA THR A 655 -93.66 -24.08 -60.55
C THR A 655 -92.33 -23.69 -61.21
N GLU A 656 -91.58 -22.76 -60.62
CA GLU A 656 -90.23 -22.40 -61.08
C GLU A 656 -89.26 -23.57 -60.79
N PRO A 657 -88.48 -24.06 -61.78
CA PRO A 657 -87.55 -25.16 -61.58
C PRO A 657 -86.37 -24.81 -60.67
N ARG A 658 -86.23 -23.53 -60.27
CA ARG A 658 -85.25 -23.02 -59.31
C ARG A 658 -85.93 -22.76 -57.97
N CYS A 659 -85.33 -23.23 -56.88
CA CYS A 659 -85.76 -22.90 -55.52
C CYS A 659 -84.58 -22.51 -54.63
N THR A 660 -84.70 -21.49 -53.79
CA THR A 660 -83.72 -21.16 -52.75
C THR A 660 -84.21 -21.63 -51.37
N VAL A 661 -83.35 -22.32 -50.63
CA VAL A 661 -83.60 -22.80 -49.26
C VAL A 661 -82.61 -22.12 -48.32
N GLN A 662 -83.12 -21.40 -47.32
CA GLN A 662 -82.31 -20.92 -46.22
C GLN A 662 -82.09 -22.07 -45.22
N MET A 663 -80.84 -22.52 -45.09
CA MET A 663 -80.47 -23.49 -44.07
C MET A 663 -80.52 -22.82 -42.69
N GLY A 664 -80.89 -23.61 -41.68
CA GLY A 664 -81.09 -23.15 -40.28
C GLY A 664 -81.45 -24.31 -39.37
N ILE A 665 -82.23 -25.25 -39.91
CA ILE A 665 -82.57 -26.56 -39.36
C ILE A 665 -82.58 -27.57 -40.51
N ASP A 666 -82.75 -28.84 -40.20
CA ASP A 666 -82.94 -29.87 -41.23
C ASP A 666 -84.16 -29.52 -42.12
N ARG A 667 -83.97 -29.60 -43.44
CA ARG A 667 -85.00 -29.24 -44.42
C ARG A 667 -85.22 -30.39 -45.38
N SER A 668 -86.47 -30.58 -45.81
CA SER A 668 -86.81 -31.54 -46.85
C SER A 668 -87.65 -30.91 -47.96
N VAL A 669 -87.33 -31.27 -49.21
CA VAL A 669 -87.98 -30.77 -50.42
C VAL A 669 -88.21 -31.93 -51.39
N THR A 670 -89.27 -31.87 -52.18
CA THR A 670 -89.61 -32.87 -53.20
C THR A 670 -89.85 -32.18 -54.54
N ALA A 671 -89.11 -32.57 -55.58
CA ALA A 671 -89.39 -32.15 -56.96
C ALA A 671 -90.42 -33.09 -57.60
N VAL A 672 -91.50 -32.54 -58.15
CA VAL A 672 -92.50 -33.31 -58.88
C VAL A 672 -92.31 -33.11 -60.37
N PHE A 673 -92.07 -34.21 -61.08
CA PHE A 673 -91.99 -34.29 -62.54
C PHE A 673 -93.18 -35.09 -63.07
N LEU A 674 -93.79 -34.62 -64.15
CA LEU A 674 -94.91 -35.29 -64.81
C LEU A 674 -94.53 -35.62 -66.27
N PRO A 675 -95.11 -36.67 -66.88
CA PRO A 675 -94.93 -36.94 -68.31
C PRO A 675 -95.29 -35.71 -69.16
N SER A 676 -94.46 -35.40 -70.15
CA SER A 676 -94.79 -34.37 -71.14
C SER A 676 -96.03 -34.83 -71.92
N SER A 677 -97.12 -34.05 -71.91
CA SER A 677 -98.28 -34.34 -72.73
C SER A 677 -97.87 -34.26 -74.21
N SER A 678 -97.95 -35.38 -74.92
CA SER A 678 -97.86 -35.41 -76.38
C SER A 678 -99.10 -34.72 -76.95
N PHE A 679 -98.91 -33.60 -77.64
CA PHE A 679 -99.88 -33.16 -78.64
C PHE A 679 -99.52 -33.79 -79.99
#